data_AF-A0A1V2UAH8-F1
#
_entry.id   AF-A0A1V2UAH8-F1
#
_cell.length_a   1.000
_cell.length_b   1.000
_cell.length_c   1.000
_cell.angle_alpha   90.00
_cell.angle_beta   90.00
_cell.angle_gamma   90.00
#
_symmetry.space_group_name_H-M   'P 1'
#
loop_
_entity.id
_entity.type
_entity.pdbx_description
1 polymer ?
#
loop_
_entity_poly.entity_id
_entity_poly.type
_entity_poly.pdbx_seq_one_letter_code
_entity_poly.pdbx_strand_id
1 'polypeptide(L)'
;MKIKKVLVVVSVSLICFPSLFFSVISTSMPVFAIENSVELSRESELMDPLTNTTETKAPIFSFEEHQEPSIANKQFQLVVRSSQDVSEFVLNLPKGVSIVEDKQSADSKFTNIEGNQWQVRTNSPQMTFSIPLVVEKAGAYEIAVGESKTMLNIQPEESPQTTEQEIISSEENETEKTGESTIEEEASGDREEPSSTTEDKGQTSANQTDSEKVVSYSLAAEGVAEVTNWTEFGQAFGTPSITTIEVTDDFEVPAKSTVPGFINGVGSNPSGNAQFVYLTPANSSRKLVVNGNGHHIDFGSVSLVPMPATHNDQSPWDITFNDTTIYSGNWWGFWSVQQGLTLAQQQISKIALKDMSFVGNQMLAPYYTHVDLYGKIDNHVVASYNSPFRTNFAVNTPNSINIESRSLTIKEDAVVNFSTLNSGNIVIGVGGVAGSLTLEKNATLNIESNGTLSSANAQAQTGSSIDISNGNLIMDEGSTINIDTNRSFAAISLRSANSSLEITDGAKLNINSKNYAYTVNGVNRNLVSMSSGSSIIVGSDGELKVNAEGQGSASANIFHVAGAANFTIFKDGLLDIKSDSTSTSQSLLSFASAGSTFQFSDAKRVNLERTGTIAGTSTANGLINIAGSTGLLDIDVQSVKQWARGNFEVIPDHSWTPIFNLNLRYTGVVPRIETVSSIAQETADSFKQYFTTQNVQRVLFEKIPDVEVTIDPLTEDPKEVNSHTI
;
A
#
# COMPACT_ATOMS: atom_id res chain seq x y z
N MET A 1 52.13 55.18 -31.87
CA MET A 1 52.48 54.87 -30.46
C MET A 1 52.04 53.42 -30.17
N LYS A 2 52.83 52.57 -29.49
CA LYS A 2 53.15 52.53 -28.04
C LYS A 2 51.88 52.42 -27.15
N ILE A 3 51.73 51.47 -26.22
CA ILE A 3 52.51 50.23 -25.98
C ILE A 3 51.70 49.18 -25.17
N LYS A 4 52.11 47.91 -25.27
CA LYS A 4 51.70 46.72 -24.49
C LYS A 4 51.45 46.95 -22.98
N LYS A 5 50.52 46.17 -22.37
CA LYS A 5 50.88 44.95 -21.59
C LYS A 5 49.67 44.11 -21.13
N VAL A 6 49.95 42.84 -20.85
CA VAL A 6 49.08 41.82 -20.22
C VAL A 6 49.58 41.60 -18.78
N LEU A 7 48.68 41.28 -17.83
CA LEU A 7 49.02 40.39 -16.72
C LEU A 7 47.79 39.66 -16.16
N VAL A 8 47.98 38.39 -15.79
CA VAL A 8 47.09 37.55 -14.97
C VAL A 8 47.96 36.95 -13.86
N VAL A 9 47.50 36.99 -12.60
CA VAL A 9 47.92 36.22 -11.39
C VAL A 9 47.08 36.80 -10.22
N VAL A 10 46.49 36.12 -9.22
CA VAL A 10 46.44 34.74 -8.64
C VAL A 10 46.87 34.75 -7.16
N SER A 11 46.03 34.17 -6.27
CA SER A 11 46.20 33.97 -4.81
C SER A 11 46.21 35.26 -3.94
N VAL A 12 46.02 35.30 -2.61
CA VAL A 12 46.04 34.37 -1.42
C VAL A 12 45.03 34.94 -0.38
N SER A 13 44.38 34.30 0.61
CA SER A 13 43.78 32.96 0.90
C SER A 13 42.78 33.19 2.10
N LEU A 14 42.64 32.55 3.30
CA LEU A 14 43.20 31.39 4.02
C LEU A 14 42.40 31.10 5.34
N ILE A 15 42.02 29.83 5.66
CA ILE A 15 41.69 29.29 7.03
C ILE A 15 40.41 29.86 7.76
N CYS A 16 39.59 29.17 8.60
CA CYS A 16 39.68 27.90 9.38
C CYS A 16 38.34 27.10 9.49
N PHE A 17 38.37 25.92 10.13
CA PHE A 17 37.26 25.04 10.59
C PHE A 17 37.09 25.12 12.15
N PRO A 18 35.97 24.69 12.80
CA PRO A 18 35.44 23.30 12.95
C PRO A 18 33.92 23.17 12.60
N SER A 19 33.31 22.05 12.20
CA SER A 19 33.13 20.70 12.83
C SER A 19 32.39 20.72 14.18
N LEU A 20 31.54 19.75 14.55
CA LEU A 20 31.20 18.42 14.01
C LEU A 20 29.70 18.41 13.54
N PHE A 21 28.99 17.33 13.17
CA PHE A 21 29.21 15.88 13.14
C PHE A 21 28.56 15.25 11.88
N PHE A 22 29.05 14.10 11.42
CA PHE A 22 28.33 13.10 10.61
C PHE A 22 29.00 11.72 10.81
N SER A 23 28.22 10.64 10.92
CA SER A 23 28.76 9.28 11.11
C SER A 23 29.15 8.63 9.78
N VAL A 24 30.44 8.28 9.64
CA VAL A 24 30.94 7.52 8.48
C VAL A 24 30.82 6.02 8.78
N ILE A 25 30.00 5.30 8.02
CA ILE A 25 30.03 3.83 8.01
C ILE A 25 31.23 3.40 7.16
N SER A 26 32.19 2.72 7.79
CA SER A 26 33.38 2.19 7.13
C SER A 26 33.03 0.91 6.35
N THR A 27 33.23 0.91 5.03
CA THR A 27 33.12 -0.30 4.19
C THR A 27 34.39 -1.14 4.29
N SER A 28 34.54 -1.91 5.38
CA SER A 28 35.60 -2.92 5.49
C SER A 28 35.18 -4.22 4.80
N MET A 29 35.83 -4.57 3.70
CA MET A 29 35.67 -5.88 3.07
C MET A 29 36.49 -6.96 3.84
N PRO A 30 35.86 -8.03 4.37
CA PRO A 30 36.60 -9.20 4.81
C PRO A 30 36.99 -10.04 3.58
N VAL A 31 38.26 -9.95 3.17
CA VAL A 31 38.82 -10.91 2.20
C VAL A 31 39.05 -12.24 2.90
N PHE A 32 38.23 -13.23 2.56
CA PHE A 32 38.53 -14.65 2.85
C PHE A 32 38.63 -15.42 1.54
N ALA A 33 39.86 -15.59 1.08
CA ALA A 33 40.18 -16.67 0.16
C ALA A 33 40.31 -17.97 0.99
N ILE A 34 39.54 -18.99 0.65
CA ILE A 34 39.78 -20.36 1.06
C ILE A 34 39.84 -21.19 -0.21
N GLU A 35 41.04 -21.61 -0.58
CA GLU A 35 41.20 -22.69 -1.55
C GLU A 35 40.70 -24.00 -0.93
N ASN A 36 39.89 -24.75 -1.67
CA ASN A 36 39.81 -26.19 -1.48
C ASN A 36 39.44 -26.87 -2.81
N SER A 37 40.46 -27.24 -3.57
CA SER A 37 40.31 -28.09 -4.74
C SER A 37 39.99 -29.53 -4.29
N VAL A 38 38.78 -29.99 -4.55
CA VAL A 38 38.48 -31.43 -4.58
C VAL A 38 37.98 -31.77 -5.98
N GLU A 39 38.86 -32.39 -6.76
CA GLU A 39 38.56 -32.97 -8.05
C GLU A 39 37.84 -34.31 -7.84
N LEU A 40 36.62 -34.46 -8.38
CA LEU A 40 35.86 -35.70 -8.31
C LEU A 40 35.35 -36.12 -9.69
N SER A 41 36.10 -37.06 -10.27
CA SER A 41 35.71 -38.07 -11.28
C SER A 41 34.44 -37.80 -12.10
N ARG A 42 34.67 -37.41 -13.36
CA ARG A 42 33.72 -37.60 -14.47
C ARG A 42 33.64 -39.08 -14.83
N GLU A 43 32.56 -39.76 -14.43
CA GLU A 43 32.18 -41.08 -14.95
C GLU A 43 30.81 -40.99 -15.64
N SER A 44 30.53 -41.91 -16.57
CA SER A 44 29.45 -41.77 -17.55
C SER A 44 28.73 -43.09 -17.76
N GLU A 45 27.60 -43.30 -17.08
CA GLU A 45 26.73 -44.44 -17.33
C GLU A 45 25.60 -44.09 -18.31
N LEU A 46 25.40 -44.95 -19.31
CA LEU A 46 24.26 -44.93 -20.21
C LEU A 46 23.06 -45.61 -19.53
N MET A 47 21.88 -44.98 -19.59
CA MET A 47 20.59 -45.64 -19.32
C MET A 47 19.56 -45.27 -20.41
N ASP A 48 18.59 -46.16 -20.64
CA ASP A 48 17.72 -46.16 -21.82
C ASP A 48 16.61 -45.08 -21.78
N PRO A 49 16.22 -44.53 -22.95
CA PRO A 49 15.23 -43.45 -23.06
C PRO A 49 13.79 -43.98 -23.15
N LEU A 50 13.27 -44.72 -22.15
CA LEU A 50 11.93 -45.31 -22.26
C LEU A 50 11.11 -45.54 -20.97
N THR A 51 11.17 -44.63 -20.00
CA THR A 51 10.14 -44.52 -18.93
C THR A 51 9.83 -43.06 -18.58
N ASN A 52 8.80 -42.48 -19.21
CA ASN A 52 8.18 -41.25 -18.72
C ASN A 52 7.22 -41.57 -17.55
N THR A 53 7.75 -41.63 -16.34
CA THR A 53 6.96 -41.40 -15.12
C THR A 53 7.21 -39.97 -14.68
N THR A 54 6.15 -39.15 -14.66
CA THR A 54 6.18 -37.81 -14.05
C THR A 54 6.35 -37.95 -12.54
N GLU A 55 7.60 -37.85 -12.07
CA GLU A 55 7.86 -37.59 -10.66
C GLU A 55 7.37 -36.18 -10.31
N THR A 56 6.10 -36.09 -9.90
CA THR A 56 5.60 -34.97 -9.11
C THR A 56 6.48 -34.86 -7.87
N LYS A 57 7.34 -33.84 -7.82
CA LYS A 57 8.21 -33.59 -6.67
C LYS A 57 7.37 -33.51 -5.40
N ALA A 58 7.90 -34.04 -4.31
CA ALA A 58 7.25 -33.91 -3.02
C ALA A 58 7.12 -32.41 -2.65
N PRO A 59 5.99 -31.98 -2.07
CA PRO A 59 5.81 -30.59 -1.68
C PRO A 59 6.84 -30.20 -0.61
N ILE A 60 7.63 -29.16 -0.90
CA ILE A 60 8.60 -28.60 0.03
C ILE A 60 7.88 -27.55 0.86
N PHE A 61 7.89 -27.72 2.19
CA PHE A 61 7.25 -26.80 3.11
C PHE A 61 8.24 -25.81 3.72
N SER A 62 7.79 -24.60 4.00
CA SER A 62 8.53 -23.58 4.73
C SER A 62 7.65 -22.87 5.75
N PHE A 63 8.29 -22.31 6.76
CA PHE A 63 7.67 -21.34 7.67
C PHE A 63 8.02 -19.93 7.21
N GLU A 64 7.14 -18.98 7.45
CA GLU A 64 7.41 -17.56 7.21
C GLU A 64 8.53 -17.05 8.13
N GLU A 65 9.50 -16.29 7.59
CA GLU A 65 10.74 -15.91 8.29
C GLU A 65 10.53 -15.05 9.55
N HIS A 66 9.36 -14.42 9.67
CA HIS A 66 8.97 -13.55 10.78
C HIS A 66 7.65 -14.01 11.40
N GLN A 67 7.70 -15.14 12.13
CA GLN A 67 6.65 -15.47 13.10
C GLN A 67 6.67 -14.41 14.23
N GLU A 68 5.53 -13.82 14.57
CA GLU A 68 5.47 -12.80 15.62
C GLU A 68 5.91 -13.37 16.99
N PRO A 69 6.64 -12.59 17.82
CA PRO A 69 7.03 -12.99 19.17
C PRO A 69 5.80 -13.07 20.07
N SER A 70 5.20 -14.25 20.12
CA SER A 70 3.88 -14.48 20.70
C SER A 70 3.95 -14.49 22.22
N ILE A 71 2.90 -14.01 22.89
CA ILE A 71 2.81 -13.96 24.36
C ILE A 71 2.10 -15.23 24.85
N ALA A 72 2.55 -15.80 25.96
CA ALA A 72 1.89 -16.93 26.61
C ALA A 72 0.38 -16.64 26.84
N ASN A 73 -0.45 -17.69 26.74
CA ASN A 73 -1.92 -17.64 26.80
C ASN A 73 -2.63 -16.82 25.70
N LYS A 74 -1.92 -16.12 24.81
CA LYS A 74 -2.52 -15.41 23.68
C LYS A 74 -2.53 -16.25 22.39
N GLN A 75 -3.60 -16.10 21.61
CA GLN A 75 -3.72 -16.72 20.29
C GLN A 75 -2.88 -15.96 19.26
N PHE A 76 -2.19 -16.69 18.39
CA PHE A 76 -1.53 -16.15 17.18
C PHE A 76 -1.76 -17.07 15.97
N GLN A 77 -1.28 -16.66 14.79
CA GLN A 77 -1.34 -17.47 13.58
C GLN A 77 0.06 -17.94 13.21
N LEU A 78 0.23 -19.26 13.06
CA LEU A 78 1.41 -19.86 12.45
C LEU A 78 1.19 -19.91 10.93
N VAL A 79 2.09 -19.28 10.17
CA VAL A 79 2.03 -19.29 8.69
C VAL A 79 2.99 -20.36 8.13
N VAL A 80 2.40 -21.34 7.44
CA VAL A 80 3.10 -22.40 6.68
C VAL A 80 2.87 -22.18 5.20
N ARG A 81 3.93 -22.32 4.38
CA ARG A 81 3.89 -22.24 2.92
C ARG A 81 4.36 -23.56 2.30
N SER A 82 3.87 -23.87 1.10
CA SER A 82 4.21 -25.06 0.31
C SER A 82 4.72 -24.63 -1.07
N SER A 83 5.65 -25.38 -1.65
CA SER A 83 6.23 -25.12 -2.98
C SER A 83 5.27 -25.39 -4.15
N GLN A 84 4.12 -26.00 -3.87
CA GLN A 84 3.06 -26.33 -4.83
C GLN A 84 1.72 -26.48 -4.08
N ASP A 85 0.60 -26.46 -4.80
CA ASP A 85 -0.71 -26.65 -4.18
C ASP A 85 -0.85 -28.00 -3.48
N VAL A 86 -1.29 -27.96 -2.23
CA VAL A 86 -1.65 -29.14 -1.44
C VAL A 86 -2.97 -28.88 -0.73
N SER A 87 -3.77 -29.91 -0.49
CA SER A 87 -5.00 -29.84 0.31
C SER A 87 -4.87 -30.52 1.68
N GLU A 88 -3.71 -31.11 1.98
CA GLU A 88 -3.49 -31.90 3.19
C GLU A 88 -2.00 -32.01 3.54
N PHE A 89 -1.64 -31.84 4.81
CA PHE A 89 -0.30 -32.14 5.36
C PHE A 89 -0.34 -32.43 6.87
N VAL A 90 0.80 -32.83 7.44
CA VAL A 90 0.97 -33.09 8.88
C VAL A 90 1.93 -32.09 9.51
N LEU A 91 1.46 -31.41 10.54
CA LEU A 91 2.23 -30.50 11.40
C LEU A 91 2.60 -31.20 12.70
N ASN A 92 3.84 -31.03 13.17
CA ASN A 92 4.31 -31.52 14.45
C ASN A 92 4.37 -30.35 15.46
N LEU A 93 3.54 -30.40 16.49
CA LEU A 93 3.44 -29.41 17.57
C LEU A 93 3.94 -29.98 18.91
N PRO A 94 4.92 -29.35 19.58
CA PRO A 94 5.46 -29.85 20.84
C PRO A 94 4.48 -29.63 22.00
N LYS A 95 4.64 -30.43 23.06
CA LYS A 95 3.76 -30.39 24.24
C LYS A 95 3.74 -29.00 24.89
N GLY A 96 2.56 -28.39 24.97
CA GLY A 96 2.34 -27.03 25.47
C GLY A 96 1.88 -26.06 24.38
N VAL A 97 2.01 -26.45 23.11
CA VAL A 97 1.44 -25.77 21.92
C VAL A 97 0.18 -26.53 21.48
N SER A 98 -0.91 -25.82 21.20
CA SER A 98 -2.18 -26.40 20.74
C SER A 98 -2.87 -25.53 19.69
N ILE A 99 -3.75 -26.16 18.89
CA ILE A 99 -4.59 -25.46 17.89
C ILE A 99 -5.90 -25.01 18.57
N VAL A 100 -6.37 -23.80 18.26
CA VAL A 100 -7.64 -23.26 18.78
C VAL A 100 -8.81 -23.80 17.96
N GLU A 101 -9.40 -24.90 18.42
CA GLU A 101 -10.44 -25.64 17.68
C GLU A 101 -11.75 -24.85 17.45
N ASP A 102 -12.09 -23.93 18.36
CA ASP A 102 -13.31 -23.08 18.32
C ASP A 102 -13.33 -22.05 17.16
N LYS A 103 -12.25 -21.95 16.36
CA LYS A 103 -12.12 -21.03 15.23
C LYS A 103 -11.64 -21.72 13.94
N GLN A 104 -12.11 -22.93 13.68
CA GLN A 104 -12.04 -23.51 12.33
C GLN A 104 -12.76 -22.60 11.33
N SER A 105 -12.11 -22.25 10.22
CA SER A 105 -12.79 -21.64 9.08
C SER A 105 -13.64 -22.69 8.37
N ALA A 106 -14.57 -22.26 7.51
CA ALA A 106 -15.34 -23.20 6.68
C ALA A 106 -14.44 -24.08 5.78
N ASP A 107 -13.24 -23.59 5.48
CA ASP A 107 -12.33 -24.11 4.47
C ASP A 107 -11.13 -24.88 5.00
N SER A 108 -10.86 -24.83 6.32
CA SER A 108 -9.72 -25.47 6.97
C SER A 108 -10.13 -26.30 8.19
N LYS A 109 -9.86 -27.60 8.13
CA LYS A 109 -10.06 -28.54 9.24
C LYS A 109 -8.72 -28.95 9.85
N PHE A 110 -8.68 -28.95 11.18
CA PHE A 110 -7.56 -29.44 11.98
C PHE A 110 -7.98 -30.71 12.73
N THR A 111 -7.07 -31.69 12.90
CA THR A 111 -7.37 -32.93 13.65
C THR A 111 -6.08 -33.51 14.24
N ASN A 112 -6.03 -33.73 15.55
CA ASN A 112 -4.92 -34.46 16.17
C ASN A 112 -4.99 -35.94 15.74
N ILE A 113 -3.90 -36.45 15.15
CA ILE A 113 -3.80 -37.84 14.67
C ILE A 113 -3.26 -38.72 15.82
N GLU A 114 -2.08 -38.38 16.31
CA GLU A 114 -1.42 -39.05 17.43
C GLU A 114 -0.43 -38.09 18.11
N GLY A 115 -0.61 -37.84 19.40
CA GLY A 115 0.36 -37.11 20.23
C GLY A 115 0.65 -35.69 19.72
N ASN A 116 1.86 -35.49 19.19
CA ASN A 116 2.33 -34.21 18.64
C ASN A 116 1.88 -33.96 17.19
N GLN A 117 1.27 -34.94 16.50
CA GLN A 117 0.95 -34.84 15.08
C GLN A 117 -0.48 -34.35 14.82
N TRP A 118 -0.60 -33.27 14.07
CA TRP A 118 -1.86 -32.65 13.67
C TRP A 118 -2.00 -32.66 12.15
N GLN A 119 -3.11 -33.22 11.66
CA GLN A 119 -3.55 -33.12 10.29
C GLN A 119 -4.08 -31.71 10.03
N VAL A 120 -3.57 -31.06 9.00
CA VAL A 120 -4.10 -29.82 8.42
C VAL A 120 -4.69 -30.19 7.07
N ARG A 121 -5.98 -29.91 6.85
CA ARG A 121 -6.68 -30.25 5.61
C ARG A 121 -7.61 -29.13 5.16
N THR A 122 -7.63 -28.82 3.88
CA THR A 122 -8.48 -27.77 3.29
C THR A 122 -9.46 -28.29 2.24
N ASN A 123 -10.53 -27.53 1.98
CA ASN A 123 -11.55 -27.87 0.99
C ASN A 123 -11.00 -27.80 -0.45
N SER A 124 -10.14 -26.81 -0.72
CA SER A 124 -9.40 -26.64 -1.97
C SER A 124 -7.88 -26.83 -1.75
N PRO A 125 -7.13 -27.27 -2.77
CA PRO A 125 -5.67 -27.16 -2.75
C PRO A 125 -5.22 -25.69 -2.65
N GLN A 126 -4.13 -25.42 -1.94
CA GLN A 126 -3.54 -24.09 -1.81
C GLN A 126 -2.05 -24.16 -1.42
N MET A 127 -1.32 -23.05 -1.59
CA MET A 127 0.11 -22.93 -1.26
C MET A 127 0.42 -22.33 0.12
N THR A 128 -0.55 -21.74 0.84
CA THR A 128 -0.31 -21.05 2.13
C THR A 128 -1.40 -21.41 3.15
N PHE A 129 -1.02 -21.57 4.42
CA PHE A 129 -1.90 -22.03 5.50
C PHE A 129 -1.65 -21.22 6.78
N SER A 130 -2.71 -20.64 7.33
CA SER A 130 -2.70 -19.94 8.62
C SER A 130 -3.31 -20.85 9.68
N ILE A 131 -2.54 -21.18 10.71
CA ILE A 131 -2.90 -22.18 11.72
C ILE A 131 -3.03 -21.48 13.09
N PRO A 132 -4.23 -21.44 13.69
CA PRO A 132 -4.46 -20.68 14.91
C PRO A 132 -3.89 -21.42 16.13
N LEU A 133 -2.77 -20.93 16.67
CA LEU A 133 -2.09 -21.54 17.82
C LEU A 133 -2.29 -20.76 19.12
N VAL A 134 -2.22 -21.47 20.23
CA VAL A 134 -2.04 -20.92 21.58
C VAL A 134 -0.96 -21.72 22.33
N VAL A 135 -0.21 -21.05 23.19
CA VAL A 135 0.87 -21.67 23.99
C VAL A 135 0.76 -21.25 25.45
N GLU A 136 0.63 -22.21 26.37
CA GLU A 136 0.34 -21.95 27.79
C GLU A 136 1.48 -21.24 28.56
N LYS A 137 2.73 -21.32 28.05
CA LYS A 137 3.93 -20.95 28.83
C LYS A 137 5.01 -20.33 27.96
N ALA A 138 5.69 -19.32 28.51
CA ALA A 138 6.89 -18.75 27.93
C ALA A 138 7.99 -19.82 27.74
N GLY A 139 8.77 -19.69 26.66
CA GLY A 139 9.80 -20.65 26.28
C GLY A 139 10.03 -20.71 24.77
N ALA A 140 11.03 -21.48 24.37
CA ALA A 140 11.35 -21.73 22.96
C ALA A 140 10.84 -23.12 22.54
N TYR A 141 10.03 -23.18 21.48
CA TYR A 141 9.34 -24.39 21.03
C TYR A 141 9.70 -24.69 19.56
N GLU A 142 10.28 -25.87 19.30
CA GLU A 142 10.52 -26.33 17.92
C GLU A 142 9.24 -26.93 17.33
N ILE A 143 8.80 -26.40 16.18
CA ILE A 143 7.69 -26.93 15.38
C ILE A 143 8.21 -27.38 14.00
N ALA A 144 7.58 -28.40 13.40
CA ALA A 144 8.08 -29.00 12.17
C ALA A 144 6.99 -29.47 11.20
N VAL A 145 7.23 -29.30 9.90
CA VAL A 145 6.38 -29.77 8.79
C VAL A 145 7.25 -30.36 7.68
N GLY A 146 7.07 -31.65 7.37
CA GLY A 146 8.03 -32.38 6.54
C GLY A 146 9.45 -32.33 7.15
N GLU A 147 10.43 -31.93 6.35
CA GLU A 147 11.81 -31.68 6.80
C GLU A 147 12.02 -30.26 7.39
N SER A 148 11.02 -29.39 7.25
CA SER A 148 11.08 -27.98 7.64
C SER A 148 10.90 -27.80 9.14
N LYS A 149 11.63 -26.86 9.75
CA LYS A 149 11.61 -26.56 11.19
C LYS A 149 11.65 -25.05 11.46
N THR A 150 10.98 -24.60 12.51
CA THR A 150 11.19 -23.25 13.07
C THR A 150 11.04 -23.23 14.59
N MET A 151 11.54 -22.16 15.22
CA MET A 151 11.55 -21.95 16.67
C MET A 151 10.61 -20.82 17.06
N LEU A 152 9.50 -21.16 17.74
CA LEU A 152 8.59 -20.18 18.34
C LEU A 152 9.14 -19.73 19.69
N ASN A 153 9.45 -18.44 19.84
CA ASN A 153 10.01 -17.84 21.06
C ASN A 153 8.92 -17.08 21.84
N ILE A 154 8.22 -17.81 22.71
CA ILE A 154 7.05 -17.33 23.45
C ILE A 154 7.47 -16.52 24.68
N GLN A 155 6.98 -15.28 24.77
CA GLN A 155 7.23 -14.36 25.88
C GLN A 155 6.29 -14.60 27.07
N PRO A 156 6.68 -14.26 28.31
CA PRO A 156 5.78 -14.30 29.46
C PRO A 156 4.64 -13.30 29.30
N GLU A 157 3.49 -13.63 29.85
CA GLU A 157 2.36 -12.71 29.97
C GLU A 157 2.67 -11.66 31.04
N GLU A 158 2.86 -10.40 30.62
CA GLU A 158 3.19 -9.29 31.51
C GLU A 158 2.05 -9.04 32.50
N SER A 159 2.25 -9.48 33.75
CA SER A 159 1.36 -9.18 34.86
C SER A 159 1.56 -7.72 35.30
N PRO A 160 0.51 -6.91 35.45
CA PRO A 160 0.65 -5.50 35.81
C PRO A 160 1.18 -5.37 37.25
N GLN A 161 2.45 -5.00 37.40
CA GLN A 161 3.01 -4.66 38.70
C GLN A 161 2.54 -3.27 39.12
N THR A 162 1.86 -3.20 40.27
CA THR A 162 1.55 -1.95 40.97
C THR A 162 2.84 -1.24 41.39
N THR A 163 3.04 -0.02 40.89
CA THR A 163 4.17 0.82 41.29
C THR A 163 3.93 1.43 42.67
N GLU A 164 4.47 0.81 43.72
CA GLU A 164 4.68 1.51 44.98
C GLU A 164 5.90 2.45 44.88
N GLN A 165 5.92 3.48 45.72
CA GLN A 165 6.85 4.61 45.61
C GLN A 165 8.21 4.28 46.21
N GLU A 166 9.28 4.79 45.61
CA GLU A 166 10.45 5.19 46.39
C GLU A 166 10.98 6.55 45.92
N ILE A 167 11.01 7.52 46.84
CA ILE A 167 11.52 8.88 46.59
C ILE A 167 12.86 8.97 47.31
N ILE A 168 13.95 9.12 46.56
CA ILE A 168 15.25 9.52 47.11
C ILE A 168 15.80 10.71 46.31
N SER A 169 16.14 11.75 47.04
CA SER A 169 16.68 13.01 46.53
C SER A 169 18.20 12.98 46.38
N SER A 170 18.72 13.76 45.44
CA SER A 170 20.07 14.33 45.55
C SER A 170 20.08 15.75 45.00
N GLU A 171 20.47 16.70 45.85
CA GLU A 171 20.93 18.04 45.47
C GLU A 171 22.29 17.91 44.71
N GLU A 172 22.97 18.92 44.17
CA GLU A 172 23.08 20.33 44.57
C GLU A 172 23.84 21.13 43.46
N ASN A 173 24.04 22.44 43.68
CA ASN A 173 25.06 23.34 43.07
C ASN A 173 24.79 24.01 41.70
N GLU A 174 24.25 25.23 41.81
CA GLU A 174 24.80 26.50 41.29
C GLU A 174 26.11 26.44 40.43
N THR A 175 26.27 27.25 39.36
CA THR A 175 26.55 28.69 39.52
C THR A 175 26.40 29.53 38.24
N GLU A 176 25.53 30.55 38.32
CA GLU A 176 25.77 32.00 38.09
C GLU A 176 26.39 32.60 36.78
N LYS A 177 25.95 33.86 36.52
CA LYS A 177 26.49 34.92 35.60
C LYS A 177 26.29 34.70 34.09
N THR A 178 25.97 35.71 33.25
CA THR A 178 25.79 37.18 33.40
C THR A 178 24.86 37.67 32.26
N GLY A 179 24.16 38.82 32.29
CA GLY A 179 24.01 39.91 33.25
C GLY A 179 23.06 41.01 32.70
N GLU A 180 22.90 42.14 33.42
CA GLU A 180 22.41 43.51 33.07
C GLU A 180 21.72 43.78 31.69
N SER A 181 20.69 44.62 31.52
CA SER A 181 20.00 45.68 32.30
C SER A 181 18.59 45.90 31.64
N THR A 182 17.57 46.62 32.12
CA THR A 182 17.49 47.85 32.95
C THR A 182 16.12 47.96 33.63
N ILE A 183 16.00 48.79 34.67
CA ILE A 183 14.75 49.15 35.36
C ILE A 183 14.11 50.39 34.71
N GLU A 184 12.78 50.41 34.58
CA GLU A 184 11.98 51.64 34.80
C GLU A 184 10.81 51.32 35.75
N GLU A 185 10.56 52.22 36.70
CA GLU A 185 9.44 52.17 37.64
C GLU A 185 8.26 52.99 37.08
N GLU A 186 7.03 52.61 37.40
CA GLU A 186 6.09 53.59 37.98
C GLU A 186 5.25 52.91 39.07
N ALA A 187 4.93 53.68 40.11
CA ALA A 187 4.29 53.17 41.32
C ALA A 187 2.89 53.77 41.52
N SER A 188 1.95 52.93 41.92
CA SER A 188 0.81 53.34 42.75
C SER A 188 0.35 52.16 43.60
N GLY A 189 -0.10 52.44 44.81
CA GLY A 189 -0.59 51.46 45.77
C GLY A 189 -1.48 52.13 46.80
N ASP A 190 -2.05 51.32 47.70
CA ASP A 190 -2.95 51.72 48.80
C ASP A 190 -4.33 52.29 48.34
N ARG A 191 -5.47 51.98 48.99
CA ARG A 191 -5.75 51.06 50.11
C ARG A 191 -7.27 50.81 50.27
N GLU A 192 -7.63 50.17 51.39
CA GLU A 192 -8.94 50.15 52.07
C GLU A 192 -9.99 49.11 51.62
N GLU A 193 -10.03 47.98 52.35
CA GLU A 193 -11.30 47.32 52.71
C GLU A 193 -12.09 48.21 53.70
N PRO A 194 -13.33 47.81 54.08
CA PRO A 194 -13.41 47.18 55.42
C PRO A 194 -14.33 45.94 55.53
N SER A 195 -13.72 44.78 55.85
CA SER A 195 -13.88 44.02 57.11
C SER A 195 -15.27 43.60 57.66
N SER A 196 -15.31 42.35 58.14
CA SER A 196 -16.18 41.77 59.22
C SER A 196 -17.67 41.50 58.88
N THR A 197 -18.36 40.46 59.37
CA THR A 197 -18.07 39.18 60.12
C THR A 197 -19.30 38.24 59.92
N THR A 198 -19.39 36.96 60.29
CA THR A 198 -18.65 36.06 61.23
C THR A 198 -18.74 34.59 60.76
N GLU A 199 -18.12 33.65 61.47
CA GLU A 199 -18.26 32.19 61.28
C GLU A 199 -19.51 31.60 61.98
N ASP A 200 -20.00 30.44 61.51
CA ASP A 200 -19.96 29.19 62.31
C ASP A 200 -20.09 27.94 61.39
N LYS A 201 -19.83 26.73 61.92
CA LYS A 201 -19.57 25.49 61.18
C LYS A 201 -20.76 24.51 61.20
N GLY A 202 -21.03 23.88 60.06
CA GLY A 202 -21.95 22.74 59.93
C GLY A 202 -21.34 21.62 59.08
N GLN A 203 -20.63 20.68 59.70
CA GLN A 203 -19.94 19.60 59.00
C GLN A 203 -20.84 18.36 58.87
N THR A 204 -21.24 17.99 57.65
CA THR A 204 -21.81 16.66 57.36
C THR A 204 -21.36 16.20 55.98
N SER A 205 -20.79 15.00 55.88
CA SER A 205 -20.41 14.41 54.58
C SER A 205 -21.65 13.92 53.83
N ALA A 206 -21.76 14.31 52.56
CA ALA A 206 -22.60 13.64 51.57
C ALA A 206 -21.84 13.63 50.24
N ASN A 207 -21.94 12.54 49.49
CA ASN A 207 -21.29 12.44 48.18
C ASN A 207 -21.93 13.43 47.21
N GLN A 208 -21.11 14.25 46.55
CA GLN A 208 -21.37 14.77 45.22
C GLN A 208 -20.44 13.96 44.32
N THR A 209 -20.90 12.92 43.63
CA THR A 209 -21.76 12.97 42.42
C THR A 209 -21.08 13.78 41.33
N ASP A 210 -20.89 13.16 40.17
CA ASP A 210 -20.44 13.86 38.96
C ASP A 210 -21.27 15.12 38.73
N SER A 211 -20.59 16.22 38.41
CA SER A 211 -21.25 17.39 37.84
C SER A 211 -21.72 17.01 36.45
N GLU A 212 -22.97 16.53 36.34
CA GLU A 212 -23.63 16.24 35.06
C GLU A 212 -23.39 17.40 34.10
N LYS A 213 -22.60 17.16 33.05
CA LYS A 213 -22.32 18.17 32.02
C LYS A 213 -23.64 18.47 31.32
N VAL A 214 -24.16 19.67 31.50
CA VAL A 214 -25.41 20.10 30.86
C VAL A 214 -25.22 20.05 29.34
N VAL A 215 -25.81 19.04 28.73
CA VAL A 215 -25.92 18.87 27.28
C VAL A 215 -27.17 19.56 26.75
N SER A 216 -27.15 19.92 25.46
CA SER A 216 -28.22 20.63 24.76
C SER A 216 -28.76 19.88 23.54
N TYR A 217 -28.21 18.71 23.20
CA TYR A 217 -28.78 17.83 22.16
C TYR A 217 -30.07 17.14 22.63
N SER A 218 -30.98 16.81 21.71
CA SER A 218 -32.12 15.94 22.02
C SER A 218 -31.73 14.46 21.94
N LEU A 219 -32.49 13.61 22.64
CA LEU A 219 -32.35 12.16 22.57
C LEU A 219 -33.56 11.57 21.82
N ALA A 220 -33.33 10.96 20.67
CA ALA A 220 -34.37 10.19 19.97
C ALA A 220 -34.62 8.84 20.67
N ALA A 221 -33.57 8.25 21.24
CA ALA A 221 -33.61 7.02 22.00
C ALA A 221 -32.42 6.95 22.98
N GLU A 222 -32.36 5.90 23.81
CA GLU A 222 -31.18 5.60 24.62
C GLU A 222 -29.95 5.40 23.70
N GLY A 223 -28.89 6.16 23.95
CA GLY A 223 -27.67 6.15 23.14
C GLY A 223 -27.74 6.86 21.79
N VAL A 224 -28.88 7.44 21.40
CA VAL A 224 -29.08 8.12 20.12
C VAL A 224 -29.36 9.61 20.33
N ALA A 225 -28.40 10.46 19.98
CA ALA A 225 -28.51 11.91 20.06
C ALA A 225 -28.83 12.54 18.71
N GLU A 226 -29.81 13.45 18.65
CA GLU A 226 -30.09 14.29 17.49
C GLU A 226 -29.33 15.63 17.63
N VAL A 227 -28.74 16.12 16.55
CA VAL A 227 -27.92 17.35 16.57
C VAL A 227 -28.21 18.26 15.38
N THR A 228 -28.36 19.56 15.66
CA THR A 228 -28.64 20.62 14.67
C THR A 228 -27.45 21.55 14.45
N ASN A 229 -26.42 21.49 15.31
CA ASN A 229 -25.28 22.40 15.26
C ASN A 229 -24.03 21.83 15.92
N TRP A 230 -22.90 22.52 15.71
CA TRP A 230 -21.58 22.16 16.24
C TRP A 230 -21.52 21.97 17.77
N THR A 231 -22.33 22.71 18.55
CA THR A 231 -22.31 22.60 20.01
C THR A 231 -22.90 21.26 20.45
N GLU A 232 -24.05 20.92 19.90
CA GLU A 232 -24.74 19.65 20.12
C GLU A 232 -23.93 18.47 19.59
N PHE A 233 -23.39 18.59 18.37
CA PHE A 233 -22.48 17.61 17.77
C PHE A 233 -21.27 17.36 18.67
N GLY A 234 -20.57 18.42 19.11
CA GLY A 234 -19.37 18.29 19.94
C GLY A 234 -19.64 17.72 21.34
N GLN A 235 -20.82 17.98 21.91
CA GLN A 235 -21.27 17.35 23.14
C GLN A 235 -21.55 15.86 22.93
N ALA A 236 -22.41 15.51 21.96
CA ALA A 236 -22.79 14.12 21.69
C ALA A 236 -21.57 13.26 21.30
N PHE A 237 -20.68 13.80 20.48
CA PHE A 237 -19.42 13.14 20.10
C PHE A 237 -18.53 12.88 21.31
N GLY A 238 -18.53 13.76 22.31
CA GLY A 238 -17.76 13.57 23.55
C GLY A 238 -18.47 12.84 24.69
N THR A 239 -19.75 12.46 24.55
CA THR A 239 -20.49 11.72 25.57
C THR A 239 -20.31 10.20 25.37
N PRO A 240 -19.70 9.44 26.31
CA PRO A 240 -19.40 8.02 26.12
C PRO A 240 -20.63 7.12 25.93
N SER A 241 -21.78 7.49 26.50
CA SER A 241 -23.03 6.74 26.39
C SER A 241 -23.78 6.95 25.07
N ILE A 242 -23.36 7.89 24.21
CA ILE A 242 -23.92 8.10 22.88
C ILE A 242 -23.18 7.21 21.89
N THR A 243 -23.88 6.26 21.29
CA THR A 243 -23.37 5.33 20.26
C THR A 243 -23.81 5.72 18.85
N THR A 244 -24.86 6.53 18.71
CA THR A 244 -25.33 7.08 17.44
C THR A 244 -25.58 8.58 17.55
N ILE A 245 -25.11 9.34 16.55
CA ILE A 245 -25.42 10.76 16.36
C ILE A 245 -26.20 10.89 15.05
N GLU A 246 -27.41 11.43 15.13
CA GLU A 246 -28.27 11.77 14.00
C GLU A 246 -28.15 13.27 13.73
N VAL A 247 -27.60 13.65 12.57
CA VAL A 247 -27.66 15.04 12.10
C VAL A 247 -29.06 15.31 11.54
N THR A 248 -29.65 16.44 11.95
CA THR A 248 -31.05 16.79 11.62
C THR A 248 -31.23 18.21 11.08
N ASP A 249 -30.14 18.98 10.94
CA ASP A 249 -30.07 20.24 10.19
C ASP A 249 -28.65 20.44 9.64
N ASP A 250 -28.49 21.25 8.60
CA ASP A 250 -27.17 21.60 8.05
C ASP A 250 -26.45 22.57 8.99
N PHE A 251 -25.13 22.43 9.23
CA PHE A 251 -24.39 23.38 10.07
C PHE A 251 -22.94 23.65 9.68
N GLU A 252 -22.46 24.84 10.06
CA GLU A 252 -21.03 25.20 10.02
C GLU A 252 -20.37 25.11 11.40
N VAL A 253 -19.06 24.82 11.43
CA VAL A 253 -18.24 24.96 12.63
C VAL A 253 -17.97 26.44 12.89
N PRO A 254 -18.52 27.05 13.95
CA PRO A 254 -18.51 28.51 14.14
C PRO A 254 -17.11 29.06 14.38
N ALA A 255 -16.96 30.36 14.15
CA ALA A 255 -15.69 31.08 14.30
C ALA A 255 -15.05 30.95 15.69
N LYS A 256 -15.84 30.76 16.76
CA LYS A 256 -15.37 30.31 18.08
C LYS A 256 -15.77 28.85 18.29
N SER A 257 -14.89 27.93 17.91
CA SER A 257 -15.21 26.51 17.76
C SER A 257 -15.09 25.67 19.04
N THR A 258 -14.94 26.28 20.23
CA THR A 258 -14.82 25.56 21.51
C THR A 258 -16.18 25.30 22.16
N VAL A 259 -16.35 24.09 22.68
CA VAL A 259 -17.58 23.58 23.33
C VAL A 259 -17.27 23.29 24.80
N PRO A 260 -17.79 24.08 25.78
CA PRO A 260 -17.37 23.99 27.17
C PRO A 260 -17.46 22.58 27.77
N GLY A 261 -16.32 22.05 28.24
CA GLY A 261 -16.24 20.72 28.85
C GLY A 261 -16.18 19.54 27.86
N PHE A 262 -16.19 19.80 26.54
CA PHE A 262 -16.11 18.78 25.49
C PHE A 262 -14.99 19.09 24.48
N ILE A 263 -14.95 20.29 23.90
CA ILE A 263 -14.00 20.68 22.85
C ILE A 263 -13.22 21.94 23.24
N ASN A 264 -11.90 21.81 23.36
CA ASN A 264 -10.96 22.89 23.74
C ASN A 264 -9.99 23.21 22.58
N GLY A 265 -9.10 24.20 22.75
CA GLY A 265 -8.06 24.55 21.79
C GLY A 265 -8.17 25.96 21.22
N VAL A 266 -7.41 26.25 20.17
CA VAL A 266 -7.44 27.54 19.46
C VAL A 266 -8.61 27.52 18.49
N GLY A 267 -9.82 27.65 19.03
CA GLY A 267 -11.06 27.70 18.26
C GLY A 267 -11.17 29.01 17.47
N SER A 268 -10.54 29.05 16.30
CA SER A 268 -10.71 30.09 15.28
C SER A 268 -10.99 29.44 13.91
N ASN A 269 -11.81 30.07 13.06
CA ASN A 269 -12.11 29.58 11.71
C ASN A 269 -11.85 30.66 10.61
N PRO A 270 -10.58 31.10 10.40
CA PRO A 270 -10.24 32.30 9.63
C PRO A 270 -10.05 32.09 8.11
N SER A 271 -10.37 30.90 7.57
CA SER A 271 -9.97 30.37 6.26
C SER A 271 -8.54 29.79 6.16
N GLY A 272 -8.42 28.73 5.34
CA GLY A 272 -7.19 28.03 4.94
C GLY A 272 -6.37 27.36 6.04
N ASN A 273 -5.90 28.13 7.02
CA ASN A 273 -4.94 27.72 8.04
C ASN A 273 -5.39 26.48 8.81
N ALA A 274 -4.52 25.48 8.99
CA ALA A 274 -4.83 24.34 9.84
C ALA A 274 -5.11 24.83 11.28
N GLN A 275 -6.34 24.67 11.75
CA GLN A 275 -6.76 24.95 13.11
C GLN A 275 -7.25 23.67 13.76
N PHE A 276 -6.81 23.42 14.99
CA PHE A 276 -7.11 22.19 15.71
C PHE A 276 -7.94 22.49 16.94
N VAL A 277 -9.02 21.72 17.08
CA VAL A 277 -9.82 21.70 18.30
C VAL A 277 -9.89 20.28 18.84
N TYR A 278 -9.73 20.18 20.15
CA TYR A 278 -9.36 18.95 20.82
C TYR A 278 -10.55 18.43 21.62
N LEU A 279 -10.98 17.20 21.33
CA LEU A 279 -11.96 16.48 22.12
C LEU A 279 -11.30 16.05 23.45
N THR A 280 -11.94 16.37 24.57
CA THR A 280 -11.35 16.28 25.92
C THR A 280 -12.02 15.36 26.95
N PRO A 281 -13.27 14.89 26.82
CA PRO A 281 -13.83 13.93 27.77
C PRO A 281 -13.02 12.64 27.84
N ALA A 282 -12.58 12.28 29.05
CA ALA A 282 -11.77 11.09 29.25
C ALA A 282 -12.57 9.80 29.00
N ASN A 283 -11.92 8.74 28.50
CA ASN A 283 -12.53 7.44 28.21
C ASN A 283 -13.81 7.53 27.34
N SER A 284 -13.83 8.43 26.35
CA SER A 284 -14.95 8.68 25.44
C SER A 284 -14.84 7.98 24.09
N SER A 285 -13.75 7.25 23.83
CA SER A 285 -13.68 6.34 22.69
C SER A 285 -14.64 5.17 22.88
N ARG A 286 -15.31 4.81 21.78
CA ARG A 286 -16.19 3.63 21.65
C ARG A 286 -16.45 3.37 20.16
N LYS A 287 -17.30 2.36 19.89
CA LYS A 287 -17.99 2.25 18.61
C LYS A 287 -19.05 3.35 18.49
N LEU A 288 -18.85 4.26 17.53
CA LEU A 288 -19.71 5.43 17.29
C LEU A 288 -20.17 5.44 15.82
N VAL A 289 -21.47 5.64 15.61
CA VAL A 289 -22.04 5.94 14.29
C VAL A 289 -22.44 7.42 14.23
N VAL A 290 -22.05 8.11 13.17
CA VAL A 290 -22.49 9.47 12.84
C VAL A 290 -23.28 9.38 11.54
N ASN A 291 -24.59 9.48 11.64
CA ASN A 291 -25.53 9.52 10.52
C ASN A 291 -25.77 10.96 10.11
N GLY A 292 -25.36 11.31 8.90
CA GLY A 292 -25.56 12.63 8.32
C GLY A 292 -26.96 12.85 7.74
N ASN A 293 -27.68 11.79 7.37
CA ASN A 293 -29.03 11.85 6.81
C ASN A 293 -29.18 12.78 5.58
N GLY A 294 -28.10 12.91 4.79
CA GLY A 294 -27.99 13.79 3.63
C GLY A 294 -27.53 15.22 3.93
N HIS A 295 -27.36 15.60 5.20
CA HIS A 295 -27.04 16.97 5.60
C HIS A 295 -25.61 17.42 5.29
N HIS A 296 -25.43 18.74 5.23
CA HIS A 296 -24.16 19.42 4.96
C HIS A 296 -23.46 19.87 6.25
N ILE A 297 -22.17 19.55 6.41
CA ILE A 297 -21.35 20.01 7.54
C ILE A 297 -20.11 20.77 7.05
N ASP A 298 -19.98 22.04 7.42
CA ASP A 298 -18.84 22.89 7.00
C ASP A 298 -17.84 23.15 8.13
N PHE A 299 -16.75 22.37 8.12
CA PHE A 299 -15.65 22.49 9.08
C PHE A 299 -14.76 23.73 8.82
N GLY A 300 -14.78 24.31 7.63
CA GLY A 300 -13.98 25.49 7.33
C GLY A 300 -12.49 25.15 7.40
N SER A 301 -11.76 25.81 8.29
CA SER A 301 -10.34 25.56 8.52
C SER A 301 -10.07 24.72 9.77
N VAL A 302 -11.11 24.16 10.41
CA VAL A 302 -11.03 23.41 11.66
C VAL A 302 -10.91 21.90 11.41
N SER A 303 -10.10 21.22 12.22
CA SER A 303 -10.04 19.76 12.32
C SER A 303 -10.28 19.35 13.77
N LEU A 304 -11.14 18.35 13.97
CA LEU A 304 -11.44 17.77 15.28
C LEU A 304 -10.45 16.66 15.62
N VAL A 305 -9.84 16.75 16.81
CA VAL A 305 -8.71 15.91 17.23
C VAL A 305 -9.02 15.22 18.57
N PRO A 306 -9.09 13.89 18.65
CA PRO A 306 -9.20 13.18 19.92
C PRO A 306 -7.88 13.19 20.70
N MET A 307 -7.89 13.71 21.93
CA MET A 307 -6.72 13.68 22.82
C MET A 307 -6.42 12.27 23.34
N PRO A 308 -5.18 11.93 23.78
CA PRO A 308 -4.85 10.60 24.30
C PRO A 308 -5.75 10.13 25.44
N ALA A 309 -6.21 11.06 26.28
CA ALA A 309 -7.11 10.78 27.41
C ALA A 309 -8.53 10.39 26.98
N THR A 310 -8.94 10.67 25.74
CA THR A 310 -10.23 10.18 25.20
C THR A 310 -10.25 8.67 25.03
N HIS A 311 -9.07 8.05 24.89
CA HIS A 311 -8.95 6.62 24.66
C HIS A 311 -9.34 5.78 25.89
N ASN A 312 -9.98 4.65 25.63
CA ASN A 312 -10.27 3.58 26.57
C ASN A 312 -9.77 2.27 25.96
N ASP A 313 -8.83 1.58 26.61
CA ASP A 313 -8.15 0.41 26.04
C ASP A 313 -9.07 -0.80 25.85
N GLN A 314 -10.25 -0.82 26.51
CA GLN A 314 -11.30 -1.82 26.32
C GLN A 314 -12.34 -1.41 25.26
N SER A 315 -12.26 -0.18 24.75
CA SER A 315 -13.18 0.37 23.75
C SER A 315 -12.48 1.45 22.92
N PRO A 316 -11.53 1.08 22.04
CA PRO A 316 -10.85 2.03 21.16
C PRO A 316 -11.84 2.72 20.20
N TRP A 317 -11.38 3.78 19.52
CA TRP A 317 -12.22 4.49 18.56
C TRP A 317 -12.55 3.61 17.36
N ASP A 318 -13.83 3.28 17.18
CA ASP A 318 -14.39 2.58 16.00
C ASP A 318 -15.51 3.45 15.42
N ILE A 319 -15.14 4.45 14.61
CA ILE A 319 -16.06 5.51 14.19
C ILE A 319 -16.52 5.27 12.75
N THR A 320 -17.84 5.23 12.53
CA THR A 320 -18.44 5.23 11.19
C THR A 320 -19.08 6.58 10.91
N PHE A 321 -18.73 7.24 9.81
CA PHE A 321 -19.44 8.40 9.28
C PHE A 321 -20.26 7.99 8.04
N ASN A 322 -21.55 8.26 8.04
CA ASN A 322 -22.50 7.90 6.99
C ASN A 322 -23.18 9.15 6.39
N ASP A 323 -23.44 9.14 5.07
CA ASP A 323 -24.50 9.95 4.43
C ASP A 323 -24.44 11.47 4.74
N THR A 324 -23.30 12.12 4.49
CA THR A 324 -23.15 13.60 4.61
C THR A 324 -22.22 14.18 3.55
N THR A 325 -22.45 15.45 3.22
CA THR A 325 -21.48 16.28 2.49
C THR A 325 -20.66 17.11 3.47
N ILE A 326 -19.36 16.83 3.58
CA ILE A 326 -18.42 17.56 4.44
C ILE A 326 -17.56 18.53 3.63
N TYR A 327 -17.53 19.79 4.06
CA TYR A 327 -16.61 20.80 3.54
C TYR A 327 -15.45 21.01 4.52
N SER A 328 -14.21 20.92 4.03
CA SER A 328 -13.03 21.25 4.84
C SER A 328 -11.88 21.78 3.99
N GLY A 329 -11.34 22.92 4.41
CA GLY A 329 -10.13 23.54 3.89
C GLY A 329 -8.90 23.28 4.75
N ASN A 330 -9.01 22.58 5.89
CA ASN A 330 -7.88 22.24 6.74
C ASN A 330 -6.96 21.22 6.04
N TRP A 331 -5.64 21.36 6.16
CA TRP A 331 -4.66 20.39 5.64
C TRP A 331 -4.99 18.94 6.04
N TRP A 332 -5.42 18.74 7.29
CA TRP A 332 -5.59 17.41 7.90
C TRP A 332 -7.03 16.89 7.83
N GLY A 333 -7.87 17.53 7.01
CA GLY A 333 -9.29 17.22 6.87
C GLY A 333 -10.12 17.56 8.12
N PHE A 334 -11.38 17.12 8.13
CA PHE A 334 -12.33 17.45 9.21
C PHE A 334 -12.01 16.75 10.54
N TRP A 335 -11.31 15.61 10.48
CA TRP A 335 -10.96 14.76 11.61
C TRP A 335 -9.51 14.28 11.51
N SER A 336 -8.76 14.36 12.62
CA SER A 336 -7.37 13.91 12.66
C SER A 336 -7.03 13.23 13.98
N VAL A 337 -6.76 11.92 13.92
CA VAL A 337 -6.24 11.17 15.07
C VAL A 337 -4.74 11.39 15.27
N GLN A 338 -4.02 11.70 14.18
CA GLN A 338 -2.56 11.88 14.17
C GLN A 338 -2.08 12.99 15.13
N GLN A 339 -2.83 14.10 15.19
CA GLN A 339 -2.47 15.29 15.97
C GLN A 339 -2.86 15.18 17.46
N GLY A 340 -3.34 14.01 17.90
CA GLY A 340 -3.85 13.79 19.25
C GLY A 340 -3.47 12.44 19.84
N LEU A 341 -3.88 11.33 19.25
CA LEU A 341 -3.68 9.98 19.80
C LEU A 341 -2.23 9.50 19.66
N THR A 342 -1.78 8.65 20.59
CA THR A 342 -0.47 7.99 20.49
C THR A 342 -0.44 6.97 19.34
N LEU A 343 0.75 6.58 18.88
CA LEU A 343 0.92 5.59 17.79
C LEU A 343 0.14 4.30 18.06
N ALA A 344 0.24 3.74 19.28
CA ALA A 344 -0.46 2.51 19.65
C ALA A 344 -1.99 2.69 19.61
N GLN A 345 -2.51 3.82 20.11
CA GLN A 345 -3.93 4.16 20.09
C GLN A 345 -4.46 4.31 18.65
N GLN A 346 -3.68 4.91 17.74
CA GLN A 346 -4.03 5.01 16.31
C GLN A 346 -4.05 3.62 15.64
N GLN A 347 -3.08 2.76 15.93
CA GLN A 347 -2.97 1.42 15.30
C GLN A 347 -4.18 0.52 15.57
N ILE A 348 -4.77 0.61 16.78
CA ILE A 348 -5.95 -0.15 17.21
C ILE A 348 -7.30 0.57 16.96
N SER A 349 -7.26 1.85 16.58
CA SER A 349 -8.45 2.58 16.14
C SER A 349 -8.89 2.13 14.74
N LYS A 350 -10.15 2.42 14.39
CA LYS A 350 -10.76 2.20 13.09
C LYS A 350 -11.63 3.39 12.70
N ILE A 351 -11.65 3.69 11.40
CA ILE A 351 -12.56 4.67 10.82
C ILE A 351 -13.22 4.04 9.60
N ALA A 352 -14.54 4.16 9.50
CA ALA A 352 -15.31 3.79 8.32
C ALA A 352 -16.01 5.02 7.76
N LEU A 353 -16.04 5.14 6.43
CA LEU A 353 -16.81 6.14 5.71
C LEU A 353 -17.80 5.44 4.79
N LYS A 354 -19.03 5.93 4.71
CA LYS A 354 -20.07 5.37 3.84
C LYS A 354 -20.93 6.46 3.20
N ASP A 355 -21.09 6.42 1.88
CA ASP A 355 -21.98 7.34 1.15
C ASP A 355 -21.67 8.82 1.47
N MET A 356 -20.39 9.18 1.40
CA MET A 356 -19.83 10.47 1.84
C MET A 356 -19.33 11.31 0.67
N SER A 357 -19.64 12.61 0.68
CA SER A 357 -19.10 13.58 -0.28
C SER A 357 -18.20 14.58 0.44
N PHE A 358 -17.01 14.85 -0.11
CA PHE A 358 -16.03 15.76 0.47
C PHE A 358 -15.58 16.81 -0.55
N VAL A 359 -15.50 18.07 -0.10
CA VAL A 359 -15.06 19.19 -0.94
C VAL A 359 -14.08 20.07 -0.17
N GLY A 360 -12.90 20.28 -0.76
CA GLY A 360 -11.92 21.24 -0.28
C GLY A 360 -10.50 20.67 -0.25
N ASN A 361 -10.16 19.90 0.78
CA ASN A 361 -8.80 19.47 1.05
C ASN A 361 -8.70 17.97 1.34
N GLN A 362 -7.68 17.52 2.09
CA GLN A 362 -7.58 16.12 2.51
C GLN A 362 -8.86 15.69 3.25
N MET A 363 -9.30 14.45 3.03
CA MET A 363 -10.56 13.94 3.57
C MET A 363 -10.50 13.87 5.10
N LEU A 364 -9.50 13.16 5.62
CA LEU A 364 -9.15 13.09 7.05
C LEU A 364 -7.67 12.70 7.19
N ALA A 365 -7.12 12.77 8.41
CA ALA A 365 -5.76 12.34 8.73
C ALA A 365 -5.75 11.13 9.69
N PRO A 366 -5.90 9.89 9.17
CA PRO A 366 -5.94 8.65 9.94
C PRO A 366 -4.54 8.09 10.25
N TYR A 367 -3.54 8.35 9.39
CA TYR A 367 -2.11 8.04 9.55
C TYR A 367 -1.78 6.57 9.89
N TYR A 368 -1.82 6.17 11.16
CA TYR A 368 -1.52 4.78 11.57
C TYR A 368 -2.77 3.90 11.73
N THR A 369 -3.94 4.50 11.54
CA THR A 369 -5.28 3.89 11.60
C THR A 369 -5.63 3.16 10.29
N HIS A 370 -6.47 2.13 10.39
CA HIS A 370 -7.11 1.47 9.24
C HIS A 370 -8.39 2.20 8.84
N VAL A 371 -8.63 2.34 7.53
CA VAL A 371 -9.85 2.97 6.99
C VAL A 371 -10.61 2.04 6.06
N ASP A 372 -11.92 1.90 6.29
CA ASP A 372 -12.85 1.24 5.36
C ASP A 372 -13.68 2.29 4.59
N LEU A 373 -13.88 2.08 3.29
CA LEU A 373 -14.72 2.90 2.41
C LEU A 373 -15.88 2.07 1.83
N TYR A 374 -17.12 2.43 2.16
CA TYR A 374 -18.35 1.76 1.73
C TYR A 374 -19.20 2.66 0.80
N GLY A 375 -20.00 2.05 -0.08
CA GLY A 375 -20.96 2.80 -0.91
C GLY A 375 -20.26 3.79 -1.83
N LYS A 376 -20.78 5.01 -1.95
CA LYS A 376 -20.16 6.07 -2.77
C LYS A 376 -19.29 7.00 -1.93
N ILE A 377 -18.03 7.19 -2.31
CA ILE A 377 -17.13 8.17 -1.68
C ILE A 377 -16.57 9.11 -2.74
N ASP A 378 -16.74 10.42 -2.57
CA ASP A 378 -16.14 11.42 -3.45
C ASP A 378 -15.25 12.36 -2.63
N ASN A 379 -14.01 12.64 -3.07
CA ASN A 379 -13.27 13.81 -2.58
C ASN A 379 -12.49 14.52 -3.69
N HIS A 380 -12.56 15.86 -3.65
CA HIS A 380 -11.96 16.75 -4.62
C HIS A 380 -11.11 17.81 -3.90
N VAL A 381 -9.78 17.67 -3.96
CA VAL A 381 -8.85 18.68 -3.45
C VAL A 381 -8.82 19.87 -4.42
N VAL A 382 -9.44 20.98 -4.01
CA VAL A 382 -9.65 22.21 -4.78
C VAL A 382 -8.90 23.40 -4.15
N ALA A 383 -8.75 24.52 -4.86
CA ALA A 383 -8.08 25.71 -4.31
C ALA A 383 -9.00 26.52 -3.36
N SER A 384 -10.31 26.50 -3.62
CA SER A 384 -11.36 27.03 -2.78
C SER A 384 -12.68 26.31 -3.07
N TYR A 385 -13.65 26.40 -2.16
CA TYR A 385 -14.98 25.81 -2.33
C TYR A 385 -16.10 26.80 -2.02
N ASN A 386 -17.34 26.40 -2.32
CA ASN A 386 -18.55 27.01 -1.81
C ASN A 386 -19.38 25.95 -1.06
N SER A 387 -20.00 26.34 0.03
CA SER A 387 -20.93 25.53 0.83
C SER A 387 -22.25 26.31 1.02
N PRO A 388 -23.27 25.76 1.72
CA PRO A 388 -24.45 26.53 2.12
C PRO A 388 -24.12 27.76 3.00
N PHE A 389 -22.96 27.76 3.65
CA PHE A 389 -22.55 28.75 4.65
C PHE A 389 -21.48 29.72 4.16
N ARG A 390 -20.59 29.27 3.25
CA ARG A 390 -19.32 29.94 2.93
C ARG A 390 -19.10 30.04 1.43
N THR A 391 -18.81 31.25 0.97
CA THR A 391 -18.52 31.55 -0.45
C THR A 391 -17.02 31.70 -0.67
N ASN A 392 -16.48 30.98 -1.66
CA ASN A 392 -15.07 31.00 -2.05
C ASN A 392 -14.10 30.82 -0.87
N PHE A 393 -14.38 29.85 0.00
CA PHE A 393 -13.54 29.56 1.16
C PHE A 393 -12.22 28.95 0.70
N ALA A 394 -11.11 29.65 0.96
CA ALA A 394 -9.77 29.18 0.61
C ALA A 394 -9.37 27.98 1.47
N VAL A 395 -8.79 26.96 0.83
CA VAL A 395 -8.18 25.80 1.53
C VAL A 395 -6.74 26.11 1.92
N ASN A 396 -6.12 25.27 2.75
CA ASN A 396 -4.72 25.46 3.17
C ASN A 396 -3.75 25.47 1.98
N THR A 397 -3.87 24.47 1.11
CA THR A 397 -3.12 24.35 -0.13
C THR A 397 -3.86 23.48 -1.15
N PRO A 398 -3.78 23.77 -2.46
CA PRO A 398 -4.23 22.86 -3.52
C PRO A 398 -3.28 21.65 -3.71
N ASN A 399 -2.21 21.57 -2.92
CA ASN A 399 -1.19 20.53 -3.01
C ASN A 399 -1.46 19.32 -2.08
N SER A 400 -2.61 19.26 -1.41
CA SER A 400 -2.96 18.16 -0.50
C SER A 400 -3.34 16.88 -1.23
N ILE A 401 -3.19 15.76 -0.55
CA ILE A 401 -3.60 14.42 -0.97
C ILE A 401 -5.03 14.13 -0.50
N ASN A 402 -5.68 13.08 -1.01
CA ASN A 402 -7.02 12.70 -0.55
C ASN A 402 -6.98 11.91 0.77
N ILE A 403 -6.04 10.97 0.95
CA ILE A 403 -5.86 10.21 2.20
C ILE A 403 -4.43 9.68 2.40
N GLU A 404 -3.96 9.68 3.65
CA GLU A 404 -2.71 9.03 4.10
C GLU A 404 -3.02 8.13 5.31
N SER A 405 -2.81 6.82 5.19
CA SER A 405 -3.25 5.81 6.16
C SER A 405 -2.27 4.64 6.30
N ARG A 406 -2.49 3.77 7.30
CA ARG A 406 -1.73 2.52 7.41
C ARG A 406 -2.23 1.53 6.37
N SER A 407 -3.54 1.35 6.32
CA SER A 407 -4.26 0.47 5.41
C SER A 407 -5.59 1.09 5.02
N LEU A 408 -6.03 0.81 3.80
CA LEU A 408 -7.26 1.31 3.20
C LEU A 408 -7.97 0.17 2.48
N THR A 409 -9.17 -0.19 2.92
CA THR A 409 -10.02 -1.14 2.20
C THR A 409 -11.19 -0.42 1.55
N ILE A 410 -11.29 -0.52 0.23
CA ILE A 410 -12.48 -0.14 -0.52
C ILE A 410 -13.36 -1.39 -0.61
N LYS A 411 -14.56 -1.30 -0.02
CA LYS A 411 -15.40 -2.46 0.28
C LYS A 411 -16.21 -2.92 -0.93
N GLU A 412 -16.78 -4.12 -0.86
CA GLU A 412 -17.58 -4.72 -1.95
C GLU A 412 -18.62 -3.74 -2.53
N ASP A 413 -18.73 -3.71 -3.86
CA ASP A 413 -19.56 -2.80 -4.67
C ASP A 413 -19.34 -1.28 -4.48
N ALA A 414 -18.37 -0.84 -3.65
CA ALA A 414 -18.14 0.58 -3.39
C ALA A 414 -17.50 1.33 -4.58
N VAL A 415 -17.82 2.61 -4.73
CA VAL A 415 -17.31 3.49 -5.80
C VAL A 415 -16.66 4.73 -5.20
N VAL A 416 -15.34 4.83 -5.34
CA VAL A 416 -14.50 5.90 -4.79
C VAL A 416 -13.98 6.78 -5.93
N ASN A 417 -14.24 8.09 -5.86
CA ASN A 417 -13.77 9.08 -6.83
C ASN A 417 -12.87 10.09 -6.13
N PHE A 418 -11.57 10.03 -6.41
CA PHE A 418 -10.57 10.92 -5.82
C PHE A 418 -9.90 11.78 -6.90
N SER A 419 -9.91 13.10 -6.71
CA SER A 419 -9.12 14.02 -7.55
C SER A 419 -8.30 15.00 -6.73
N THR A 420 -7.14 15.38 -7.26
CA THR A 420 -6.34 16.50 -6.72
C THR A 420 -5.83 17.42 -7.80
N LEU A 421 -5.62 18.71 -7.46
CA LEU A 421 -5.10 19.73 -8.37
C LEU A 421 -3.58 19.64 -8.60
N ASN A 422 -2.79 19.29 -7.57
CA ASN A 422 -1.32 19.36 -7.61
C ASN A 422 -0.62 18.21 -6.87
N SER A 423 -1.27 17.07 -6.66
CA SER A 423 -0.84 16.07 -5.68
C SER A 423 -0.93 14.61 -6.16
N GLY A 424 -0.46 13.70 -5.31
CA GLY A 424 -0.89 12.31 -5.30
C GLY A 424 -2.32 12.16 -4.76
N ASN A 425 -2.86 10.94 -4.75
CA ASN A 425 -4.21 10.67 -4.26
C ASN A 425 -4.24 9.78 -3.01
N ILE A 426 -3.42 8.74 -2.91
CA ILE A 426 -3.40 7.80 -1.76
C ILE A 426 -1.96 7.50 -1.30
N VAL A 427 -1.71 7.53 0.01
CA VAL A 427 -0.50 6.95 0.66
C VAL A 427 -0.90 5.86 1.65
N ILE A 428 -0.20 4.72 1.60
CA ILE A 428 -0.39 3.52 2.45
C ILE A 428 0.91 3.15 3.17
N GLY A 429 0.82 2.47 4.32
CA GLY A 429 1.98 1.96 5.06
C GLY A 429 2.79 3.05 5.79
N VAL A 430 2.12 4.15 6.14
CA VAL A 430 2.76 5.36 6.70
C VAL A 430 3.64 5.04 7.91
N GLY A 431 4.79 5.71 7.97
CA GLY A 431 5.79 5.54 9.03
C GLY A 431 6.48 4.16 9.07
N GLY A 432 6.35 3.37 8.01
CA GLY A 432 7.00 2.05 7.90
C GLY A 432 6.23 0.91 8.55
N VAL A 433 5.02 1.15 9.06
CA VAL A 433 4.12 0.07 9.50
C VAL A 433 3.52 -0.59 8.26
N ALA A 434 3.54 -1.93 8.18
CA ALA A 434 2.97 -2.64 7.03
C ALA A 434 1.45 -2.41 6.91
N GLY A 435 0.97 -2.37 5.67
CA GLY A 435 -0.45 -2.29 5.35
C GLY A 435 -0.71 -2.42 3.85
N SER A 436 -1.98 -2.32 3.44
CA SER A 436 -2.37 -2.52 2.04
C SER A 436 -3.41 -1.50 1.59
N LEU A 437 -3.43 -1.22 0.28
CA LEU A 437 -4.66 -0.81 -0.40
C LEU A 437 -5.31 -2.08 -0.93
N THR A 438 -6.50 -2.40 -0.42
CA THR A 438 -7.32 -3.52 -0.90
C THR A 438 -8.58 -2.95 -1.56
N LEU A 439 -8.88 -3.40 -2.77
CA LEU A 439 -10.21 -3.27 -3.37
C LEU A 439 -10.89 -4.64 -3.28
N GLU A 440 -12.00 -4.71 -2.56
CA GLU A 440 -12.84 -5.91 -2.50
C GLU A 440 -13.65 -6.10 -3.80
N LYS A 441 -14.44 -7.17 -3.86
CA LYS A 441 -15.22 -7.59 -5.03
C LYS A 441 -16.01 -6.43 -5.66
N ASN A 442 -15.92 -6.31 -7.00
CA ASN A 442 -16.53 -5.25 -7.82
C ASN A 442 -16.14 -3.80 -7.48
N ALA A 443 -15.36 -3.53 -6.43
CA ALA A 443 -15.07 -2.18 -5.97
C ALA A 443 -14.38 -1.35 -7.06
N THR A 444 -14.74 -0.07 -7.19
CA THR A 444 -14.22 0.82 -8.22
C THR A 444 -13.52 2.04 -7.60
N LEU A 445 -12.29 2.29 -8.01
CA LEU A 445 -11.48 3.44 -7.61
C LEU A 445 -11.09 4.26 -8.85
N ASN A 446 -11.64 5.46 -8.96
CA ASN A 446 -11.29 6.43 -10.00
C ASN A 446 -10.37 7.51 -9.41
N ILE A 447 -9.19 7.68 -10.01
CA ILE A 447 -8.15 8.62 -9.56
C ILE A 447 -7.80 9.60 -10.68
N GLU A 448 -7.97 10.89 -10.41
CA GLU A 448 -7.36 11.97 -11.18
C GLU A 448 -6.20 12.60 -10.40
N SER A 449 -4.98 12.45 -10.93
CA SER A 449 -3.79 13.11 -10.40
C SER A 449 -3.37 14.24 -11.34
N ASN A 450 -3.75 15.48 -11.01
CA ASN A 450 -3.44 16.65 -11.82
C ASN A 450 -2.19 17.40 -11.33
N GLY A 451 -1.75 18.35 -12.16
CA GLY A 451 -0.78 19.39 -11.83
C GLY A 451 0.58 19.19 -12.47
N THR A 452 1.14 20.27 -13.02
CA THR A 452 2.42 20.27 -13.74
C THR A 452 3.62 20.64 -12.84
N LEU A 453 3.39 20.83 -11.54
CA LEU A 453 4.45 21.13 -10.57
C LEU A 453 5.43 19.95 -10.44
N SER A 454 6.73 20.23 -10.51
CA SER A 454 7.80 19.23 -10.44
C SER A 454 8.24 18.86 -9.01
N SER A 455 7.76 19.60 -8.01
CA SER A 455 7.92 19.28 -6.59
C SER A 455 7.00 18.12 -6.18
N ALA A 456 7.48 17.25 -5.29
CA ALA A 456 6.57 16.43 -4.49
C ALA A 456 5.67 17.37 -3.66
N ASN A 457 4.55 16.87 -3.15
CA ASN A 457 3.76 17.63 -2.18
C ASN A 457 4.50 17.63 -0.81
N ALA A 458 3.90 18.23 0.22
CA ALA A 458 4.55 18.36 1.52
C ALA A 458 4.33 17.20 2.51
N GLN A 459 3.66 16.09 2.13
CA GLN A 459 3.43 14.93 3.00
C GLN A 459 3.73 13.60 2.29
N ALA A 460 3.01 13.29 1.20
CA ALA A 460 3.32 12.19 0.28
C ALA A 460 4.68 12.41 -0.43
N GLN A 461 5.73 11.96 0.25
CA GLN A 461 7.15 12.10 -0.10
C GLN A 461 7.49 11.78 -1.57
N THR A 462 6.72 10.89 -2.21
CA THR A 462 6.89 10.58 -3.63
C THR A 462 6.12 11.50 -4.58
N GLY A 463 4.94 12.01 -4.22
CA GLY A 463 4.03 12.73 -5.13
C GLY A 463 3.34 11.84 -6.18
N SER A 464 3.37 10.51 -5.99
CA SER A 464 2.75 9.49 -6.86
C SER A 464 1.22 9.46 -6.72
N SER A 465 0.50 8.95 -7.72
CA SER A 465 -0.97 8.88 -7.68
C SER A 465 -1.44 7.92 -6.59
N ILE A 466 -0.81 6.73 -6.51
CA ILE A 466 -0.84 5.81 -5.36
C ILE A 466 0.62 5.57 -4.90
N ASP A 467 0.88 5.71 -3.60
CA ASP A 467 2.18 5.45 -2.96
C ASP A 467 2.02 4.41 -1.84
N ILE A 468 2.37 3.15 -2.14
CA ILE A 468 2.42 2.09 -1.13
C ILE A 468 3.82 2.12 -0.50
N SER A 469 3.91 2.77 0.67
CA SER A 469 5.20 3.02 1.32
C SER A 469 5.71 1.85 2.16
N ASN A 470 4.80 1.01 2.69
CA ASN A 470 5.10 -0.36 3.15
C ASN A 470 3.91 -1.31 2.95
N GLY A 471 4.10 -2.39 2.19
CA GLY A 471 3.13 -3.46 1.93
C GLY A 471 2.59 -3.48 0.49
N ASN A 472 1.31 -3.82 0.29
CA ASN A 472 0.79 -4.33 -1.00
C ASN A 472 -0.34 -3.49 -1.61
N LEU A 473 -0.60 -3.69 -2.91
CA LEU A 473 -1.84 -3.29 -3.57
C LEU A 473 -2.57 -4.53 -4.09
N ILE A 474 -3.79 -4.75 -3.62
CA ILE A 474 -4.59 -5.96 -3.86
C ILE A 474 -5.93 -5.56 -4.47
N MET A 475 -6.33 -6.26 -5.53
CA MET A 475 -7.57 -6.04 -6.28
C MET A 475 -8.31 -7.37 -6.43
N ASP A 476 -9.38 -7.54 -5.67
CA ASP A 476 -10.23 -8.74 -5.63
C ASP A 476 -11.16 -8.83 -6.87
N GLU A 477 -11.92 -9.93 -6.97
CA GLU A 477 -12.72 -10.32 -8.13
C GLU A 477 -13.49 -9.16 -8.78
N GLY A 478 -13.27 -8.91 -10.07
CA GLY A 478 -13.99 -7.90 -10.84
C GLY A 478 -13.75 -6.43 -10.47
N SER A 479 -12.97 -6.13 -9.42
CA SER A 479 -12.66 -4.77 -8.99
C SER A 479 -11.90 -3.97 -10.06
N THR A 480 -11.97 -2.64 -10.00
CA THR A 480 -11.41 -1.75 -11.03
C THR A 480 -10.71 -0.54 -10.44
N ILE A 481 -9.47 -0.27 -10.88
CA ILE A 481 -8.77 1.00 -10.67
C ILE A 481 -8.60 1.71 -12.02
N ASN A 482 -9.00 2.97 -12.09
CA ASN A 482 -8.72 3.86 -13.21
C ASN A 482 -7.85 5.03 -12.72
N ILE A 483 -6.66 5.21 -13.31
CA ILE A 483 -5.75 6.32 -12.99
C ILE A 483 -5.55 7.18 -14.24
N ASP A 484 -6.10 8.40 -14.24
CA ASP A 484 -5.75 9.46 -15.19
C ASP A 484 -4.75 10.41 -14.55
N THR A 485 -3.54 10.52 -15.12
CA THR A 485 -2.48 11.39 -14.59
C THR A 485 -1.81 12.24 -15.66
N ASN A 486 -1.65 13.54 -15.37
CA ASN A 486 -0.84 14.47 -16.17
C ASN A 486 0.44 14.94 -15.43
N ARG A 487 0.74 14.34 -14.28
CA ARG A 487 1.92 14.63 -13.46
C ARG A 487 3.16 13.95 -14.03
N SER A 488 4.32 14.58 -13.92
CA SER A 488 5.63 13.91 -14.10
C SER A 488 6.05 13.14 -12.84
N PHE A 489 5.14 12.30 -12.34
CA PHE A 489 5.22 11.49 -11.13
C PHE A 489 4.53 10.14 -11.35
N ALA A 490 4.97 9.09 -10.65
CA ALA A 490 4.42 7.75 -10.81
C ALA A 490 2.89 7.68 -10.69
N ALA A 491 2.27 6.81 -11.47
CA ALA A 491 0.90 6.37 -11.20
C ALA A 491 0.89 5.49 -9.95
N ILE A 492 1.80 4.51 -9.87
CA ILE A 492 1.96 3.62 -8.72
C ILE A 492 3.43 3.56 -8.29
N SER A 493 3.68 3.73 -7.00
CA SER A 493 4.97 3.45 -6.35
C SER A 493 4.78 2.35 -5.30
N LEU A 494 5.57 1.27 -5.38
CA LEU A 494 5.69 0.23 -4.35
C LEU A 494 7.08 0.32 -3.73
N ARG A 495 7.20 0.98 -2.57
CA ARG A 495 8.50 1.40 -2.01
C ARG A 495 9.19 0.33 -1.17
N SER A 496 8.42 -0.51 -0.48
CA SER A 496 8.93 -1.63 0.32
C SER A 496 9.56 -2.71 -0.58
N ALA A 497 10.58 -3.39 -0.06
CA ALA A 497 11.02 -4.65 -0.66
C ALA A 497 9.89 -5.68 -0.55
N ASN A 498 9.83 -6.63 -1.48
CA ASN A 498 8.86 -7.75 -1.51
C ASN A 498 7.37 -7.33 -1.62
N SER A 499 7.08 -6.09 -2.02
CA SER A 499 5.70 -5.58 -2.20
C SER A 499 5.02 -6.25 -3.40
N SER A 500 3.73 -6.56 -3.30
CA SER A 500 2.97 -7.09 -4.45
C SER A 500 2.01 -6.05 -5.07
N LEU A 501 1.80 -6.20 -6.38
CA LEU A 501 0.65 -5.72 -7.13
C LEU A 501 -0.15 -6.94 -7.58
N GLU A 502 -1.32 -7.15 -6.98
CA GLU A 502 -2.18 -8.32 -7.20
C GLU A 502 -3.48 -7.88 -7.88
N ILE A 503 -3.67 -8.30 -9.13
CA ILE A 503 -4.85 -8.05 -9.95
C ILE A 503 -5.53 -9.39 -10.17
N THR A 504 -6.47 -9.76 -9.30
CA THR A 504 -7.08 -11.10 -9.31
C THR A 504 -8.17 -11.25 -10.38
N ASP A 505 -8.97 -12.31 -10.32
CA ASP A 505 -9.76 -12.77 -11.45
C ASP A 505 -10.79 -11.72 -11.93
N GLY A 506 -10.73 -11.39 -13.22
CA GLY A 506 -11.54 -10.35 -13.87
C GLY A 506 -11.28 -8.89 -13.41
N ALA A 507 -10.37 -8.64 -12.47
CA ALA A 507 -10.06 -7.31 -11.95
C ALA A 507 -9.25 -6.47 -12.97
N LYS A 508 -9.35 -5.12 -12.92
CA LYS A 508 -8.88 -4.25 -14.01
C LYS A 508 -8.15 -2.99 -13.52
N LEU A 509 -6.85 -2.89 -13.78
CA LEU A 509 -6.05 -1.68 -13.54
C LEU A 509 -5.76 -0.97 -14.87
N ASN A 510 -6.36 0.20 -15.07
CA ASN A 510 -6.15 1.06 -16.23
C ASN A 510 -5.36 2.32 -15.81
N ILE A 511 -4.22 2.58 -16.47
CA ILE A 511 -3.38 3.76 -16.24
C ILE A 511 -3.23 4.55 -17.54
N ASN A 512 -3.80 5.76 -17.58
CA ASN A 512 -3.60 6.73 -18.64
C ASN A 512 -2.62 7.81 -18.15
N SER A 513 -1.49 7.98 -18.84
CA SER A 513 -0.50 9.00 -18.52
C SER A 513 -0.31 9.95 -19.69
N LYS A 514 -0.45 11.26 -19.45
CA LYS A 514 -0.38 12.30 -20.49
C LYS A 514 0.72 13.31 -20.18
N ASN A 515 1.59 13.56 -21.15
CA ASN A 515 2.71 14.52 -21.07
C ASN A 515 3.77 14.18 -19.99
N TYR A 516 3.93 12.90 -19.66
CA TYR A 516 4.95 12.45 -18.71
C TYR A 516 6.34 12.51 -19.36
N ALA A 517 7.09 13.56 -19.04
CA ALA A 517 8.33 13.93 -19.76
C ALA A 517 9.62 13.58 -18.98
N TYR A 518 9.60 12.60 -18.08
CA TYR A 518 10.72 12.35 -17.16
C TYR A 518 11.85 11.50 -17.78
N THR A 519 13.10 11.80 -17.41
CA THR A 519 14.30 11.30 -18.11
C THR A 519 15.21 10.40 -17.29
N VAL A 520 14.98 10.26 -15.99
CA VAL A 520 15.81 9.47 -15.06
C VAL A 520 14.93 8.52 -14.27
N ASN A 521 15.32 7.25 -14.15
CA ASN A 521 14.59 6.24 -13.37
C ASN A 521 14.65 6.51 -11.85
N GLY A 522 13.64 6.08 -11.10
CA GLY A 522 13.61 6.20 -9.64
C GLY A 522 12.24 5.96 -9.01
N VAL A 523 12.20 5.95 -7.68
CA VAL A 523 11.04 5.55 -6.83
C VAL A 523 9.73 6.28 -7.19
N ASN A 524 9.81 7.52 -7.67
CA ASN A 524 8.65 8.31 -8.14
C ASN A 524 8.77 8.79 -9.59
N ARG A 525 9.75 8.26 -10.34
CA ARG A 525 10.21 8.72 -11.67
C ARG A 525 10.08 7.69 -12.78
N ASN A 526 9.33 6.62 -12.52
CA ASN A 526 8.80 5.71 -13.52
C ASN A 526 7.27 5.74 -13.42
N LEU A 527 6.53 5.34 -14.46
CA LEU A 527 5.06 5.41 -14.41
C LEU A 527 4.51 4.35 -13.42
N VAL A 528 5.14 3.18 -13.38
CA VAL A 528 5.07 2.25 -12.25
C VAL A 528 6.50 2.01 -11.75
N SER A 529 6.72 2.22 -10.46
CA SER A 529 8.04 2.10 -9.82
C SER A 529 7.97 1.14 -8.63
N MET A 530 8.91 0.20 -8.57
CA MET A 530 8.89 -0.92 -7.62
C MET A 530 10.28 -1.15 -7.02
N SER A 531 10.33 -1.49 -5.73
CA SER A 531 11.56 -1.90 -5.04
C SER A 531 11.97 -3.35 -5.35
N SER A 532 13.14 -3.77 -4.85
CA SER A 532 13.63 -5.14 -5.03
C SER A 532 12.76 -6.19 -4.33
N GLY A 533 12.61 -7.35 -4.96
CA GLY A 533 11.81 -8.47 -4.48
C GLY A 533 10.31 -8.36 -4.78
N SER A 534 9.85 -7.20 -5.23
CA SER A 534 8.43 -6.95 -5.50
C SER A 534 7.89 -7.79 -6.66
N SER A 535 6.56 -8.00 -6.70
CA SER A 535 5.89 -8.83 -7.70
C SER A 535 4.75 -8.10 -8.43
N ILE A 536 4.41 -8.61 -9.63
CA ILE A 536 3.12 -8.35 -10.27
C ILE A 536 2.46 -9.69 -10.53
N ILE A 537 1.19 -9.82 -10.13
CA ILE A 537 0.34 -10.96 -10.42
C ILE A 537 -0.89 -10.44 -11.17
N VAL A 538 -1.14 -10.98 -12.36
CA VAL A 538 -2.39 -10.80 -13.10
C VAL A 538 -3.07 -12.16 -13.23
N GLY A 539 -4.23 -12.29 -12.58
CA GLY A 539 -5.07 -13.49 -12.53
C GLY A 539 -5.83 -13.76 -13.83
N SER A 540 -6.75 -14.72 -13.75
CA SER A 540 -7.55 -15.20 -14.86
C SER A 540 -8.54 -14.12 -15.30
N ASP A 541 -8.57 -13.77 -16.59
CA ASP A 541 -9.31 -12.60 -17.11
C ASP A 541 -8.95 -11.24 -16.48
N GLY A 542 -7.95 -11.17 -15.59
CA GLY A 542 -7.44 -9.93 -15.00
C GLY A 542 -6.75 -9.07 -16.06
N GLU A 543 -6.87 -7.73 -15.97
CA GLU A 543 -6.41 -6.81 -17.01
C GLU A 543 -5.56 -5.66 -16.45
N LEU A 544 -4.27 -5.63 -16.83
CA LEU A 544 -3.36 -4.50 -16.58
C LEU A 544 -3.09 -3.74 -17.88
N LYS A 545 -3.56 -2.49 -17.96
CA LYS A 545 -3.44 -1.64 -19.15
C LYS A 545 -2.76 -0.32 -18.80
N VAL A 546 -1.75 0.05 -19.59
CA VAL A 546 -0.98 1.29 -19.42
C VAL A 546 -0.83 1.99 -20.77
N ASN A 547 -1.37 3.21 -20.88
CA ASN A 547 -1.28 4.04 -22.07
C ASN A 547 -0.53 5.34 -21.75
N ALA A 548 0.70 5.47 -22.23
CA ALA A 548 1.57 6.61 -21.98
C ALA A 548 1.71 7.49 -23.24
N GLU A 549 1.03 8.64 -23.23
CA GLU A 549 0.90 9.60 -24.34
C GLU A 549 1.64 10.92 -24.05
N GLY A 550 2.05 11.64 -25.08
CA GLY A 550 2.74 12.93 -24.98
C GLY A 550 4.12 12.84 -24.33
N GLN A 551 4.74 11.66 -24.29
CA GLN A 551 5.98 11.37 -23.56
C GLN A 551 7.20 12.06 -24.20
N GLY A 552 7.11 12.43 -25.49
CA GLY A 552 8.13 13.22 -26.18
C GLY A 552 9.48 12.50 -26.25
N SER A 553 10.47 12.95 -25.50
CA SER A 553 11.82 12.34 -25.40
C SER A 553 12.07 11.63 -24.06
N ALA A 554 11.04 11.37 -23.25
CA ALA A 554 11.15 10.70 -21.95
C ALA A 554 11.96 9.41 -22.03
N SER A 555 13.02 9.34 -21.23
CA SER A 555 13.97 8.22 -21.16
C SER A 555 13.83 7.37 -19.88
N ALA A 556 12.97 7.76 -18.94
CA ALA A 556 12.59 6.88 -17.85
C ALA A 556 11.71 5.72 -18.36
N ASN A 557 11.91 4.51 -17.82
CA ASN A 557 11.12 3.33 -18.16
C ASN A 557 9.64 3.47 -17.74
N ILE A 558 8.73 2.73 -18.39
CA ILE A 558 7.32 2.72 -17.98
C ILE A 558 7.16 1.96 -16.66
N PHE A 559 7.53 0.67 -16.63
CA PHE A 559 7.74 -0.09 -15.39
C PHE A 559 9.24 -0.13 -15.07
N HIS A 560 9.58 0.09 -13.80
CA HIS A 560 10.94 -0.09 -13.29
C HIS A 560 10.97 -0.78 -11.94
N VAL A 561 11.72 -1.88 -11.87
CA VAL A 561 12.05 -2.59 -10.62
C VAL A 561 13.49 -2.28 -10.23
N ALA A 562 13.68 -1.70 -9.05
CA ALA A 562 14.97 -1.37 -8.45
C ALA A 562 15.67 -2.61 -7.81
N GLY A 563 15.55 -3.77 -8.45
CA GLY A 563 16.17 -5.02 -8.04
C GLY A 563 15.64 -6.22 -8.79
N ALA A 564 15.48 -7.35 -8.09
CA ALA A 564 14.82 -8.54 -8.63
C ALA A 564 13.29 -8.41 -8.55
N ALA A 565 12.55 -9.09 -9.41
CA ALA A 565 11.09 -9.21 -9.30
C ALA A 565 10.57 -10.47 -10.01
N ASN A 566 9.36 -10.89 -9.62
CA ASN A 566 8.60 -11.96 -10.27
C ASN A 566 7.30 -11.36 -10.84
N PHE A 567 7.17 -11.35 -12.17
CA PHE A 567 5.98 -10.89 -12.88
C PHE A 567 5.28 -12.12 -13.49
N THR A 568 4.02 -12.36 -13.13
CA THR A 568 3.23 -13.51 -13.62
C THR A 568 1.92 -13.04 -14.23
N ILE A 569 1.65 -13.46 -15.47
CA ILE A 569 0.30 -13.39 -16.07
C ILE A 569 -0.22 -14.83 -16.16
N PHE A 570 -1.35 -15.11 -15.52
CA PHE A 570 -2.01 -16.41 -15.56
C PHE A 570 -2.79 -16.61 -16.87
N LYS A 571 -3.31 -17.83 -17.08
CA LYS A 571 -4.16 -18.21 -18.22
C LYS A 571 -5.30 -17.20 -18.37
N ASP A 572 -5.57 -16.79 -19.61
CA ASP A 572 -6.57 -15.78 -19.96
C ASP A 572 -6.36 -14.37 -19.31
N GLY A 573 -5.25 -14.11 -18.61
CA GLY A 573 -4.87 -12.78 -18.12
C GLY A 573 -4.34 -11.84 -19.23
N LEU A 574 -4.40 -10.53 -18.99
CA LEU A 574 -4.04 -9.50 -19.97
C LEU A 574 -3.05 -8.45 -19.44
N LEU A 575 -2.01 -8.18 -20.22
CA LEU A 575 -1.09 -7.06 -20.07
C LEU A 575 -1.01 -6.24 -21.37
N ASP A 576 -1.26 -4.93 -21.34
CA ASP A 576 -1.12 -4.05 -22.50
C ASP A 576 -0.39 -2.75 -22.11
N ILE A 577 0.89 -2.62 -22.51
CA ILE A 577 1.73 -1.47 -22.20
C ILE A 577 2.10 -0.73 -23.49
N LYS A 578 1.71 0.55 -23.56
CA LYS A 578 1.94 1.44 -24.69
C LYS A 578 2.68 2.70 -24.27
N SER A 579 3.63 3.16 -25.10
CA SER A 579 4.30 4.46 -24.91
C SER A 579 4.71 5.11 -26.22
N ASP A 580 4.36 6.39 -26.39
CA ASP A 580 4.69 7.18 -27.58
C ASP A 580 6.10 7.84 -27.55
N SER A 581 6.87 7.65 -26.47
CA SER A 581 8.19 8.29 -26.34
C SER A 581 9.13 7.91 -27.49
N THR A 582 9.89 8.90 -27.96
CA THR A 582 10.88 8.75 -29.03
C THR A 582 12.23 8.25 -28.52
N SER A 583 12.39 8.03 -27.20
CA SER A 583 13.70 7.74 -26.60
C SER A 583 14.15 6.29 -26.85
N THR A 584 15.42 6.12 -27.24
CA THR A 584 16.11 4.82 -27.28
C THR A 584 16.42 4.25 -25.91
N SER A 585 16.37 5.07 -24.85
CA SER A 585 16.77 4.65 -23.49
C SER A 585 15.58 4.14 -22.65
N GLN A 586 14.34 4.47 -23.04
CA GLN A 586 13.14 3.96 -22.38
C GLN A 586 12.84 2.53 -22.82
N SER A 587 12.79 1.62 -21.84
CA SER A 587 12.15 0.30 -21.96
C SER A 587 10.71 0.37 -21.43
N LEU A 588 9.84 -0.55 -21.84
CA LEU A 588 8.49 -0.65 -21.29
C LEU A 588 8.51 -1.44 -19.97
N LEU A 589 9.28 -2.53 -19.93
CA LEU A 589 9.62 -3.26 -18.71
C LEU A 589 11.13 -3.16 -18.43
N SER A 590 11.53 -2.79 -17.21
CA SER A 590 12.95 -2.73 -16.83
C SER A 590 13.23 -3.20 -15.42
N PHE A 591 14.14 -4.16 -15.29
CA PHE A 591 14.51 -4.83 -14.06
C PHE A 591 16.01 -4.65 -13.76
N ALA A 592 16.35 -4.15 -12.58
CA ALA A 592 17.73 -3.85 -12.20
C ALA A 592 18.56 -5.06 -11.71
N SER A 593 17.98 -6.27 -11.66
CA SER A 593 18.68 -7.49 -11.26
C SER A 593 18.49 -8.66 -12.24
N ALA A 594 19.52 -9.50 -12.32
CA ALA A 594 19.57 -10.72 -13.10
C ALA A 594 18.74 -11.88 -12.50
N GLY A 595 18.31 -11.74 -11.23
CA GLY A 595 17.40 -12.68 -10.57
C GLY A 595 15.92 -12.37 -10.80
N SER A 596 15.57 -11.74 -11.93
CA SER A 596 14.19 -11.37 -12.26
C SER A 596 13.58 -12.35 -13.26
N THR A 597 12.32 -12.70 -13.04
CA THR A 597 11.53 -13.57 -13.92
C THR A 597 10.27 -12.83 -14.36
N PHE A 598 10.00 -12.86 -15.66
CA PHE A 598 8.69 -12.57 -16.23
C PHE A 598 8.17 -13.88 -16.85
N GLN A 599 6.97 -14.31 -16.47
CA GLN A 599 6.41 -15.60 -16.89
C GLN A 599 4.94 -15.52 -17.26
N PHE A 600 4.52 -16.30 -18.25
CA PHE A 600 3.10 -16.50 -18.57
C PHE A 600 2.84 -17.78 -19.38
N SER A 601 1.66 -18.37 -19.21
CA SER A 601 1.16 -19.49 -20.02
C SER A 601 -0.28 -19.21 -20.43
N ASP A 602 -0.57 -19.36 -21.72
CA ASP A 602 -1.89 -19.16 -22.33
C ASP A 602 -2.58 -17.83 -21.93
N ALA A 603 -1.80 -16.76 -21.81
CA ALA A 603 -2.32 -15.44 -21.50
C ALA A 603 -3.20 -14.95 -22.67
N LYS A 604 -4.34 -14.33 -22.35
CA LYS A 604 -5.29 -13.75 -23.31
C LYS A 604 -4.57 -12.78 -24.24
N ARG A 605 -3.74 -11.89 -23.66
CA ARG A 605 -2.87 -10.98 -24.42
C ARG A 605 -1.74 -10.40 -23.57
N VAL A 606 -0.50 -10.47 -24.06
CA VAL A 606 0.62 -9.65 -23.55
C VAL A 606 1.15 -8.77 -24.69
N ASN A 607 0.93 -7.46 -24.61
CA ASN A 607 1.28 -6.49 -25.65
C ASN A 607 2.27 -5.46 -25.12
N LEU A 608 3.41 -5.33 -25.79
CA LEU A 608 4.45 -4.35 -25.50
C LEU A 608 4.67 -3.51 -26.77
N GLU A 609 4.27 -2.23 -26.73
CA GLU A 609 4.12 -1.41 -27.94
C GLU A 609 4.72 -0.01 -27.77
N ARG A 610 5.71 0.34 -28.60
CA ARG A 610 6.12 1.74 -28.79
C ARG A 610 5.18 2.33 -29.85
N THR A 611 4.34 3.27 -29.47
CA THR A 611 3.38 3.91 -30.39
C THR A 611 3.99 5.10 -31.16
N GLY A 612 5.19 5.54 -30.78
CA GLY A 612 5.92 6.64 -31.44
C GLY A 612 7.28 6.23 -32.01
N THR A 613 7.83 7.07 -32.89
CA THR A 613 9.09 6.80 -33.61
C THR A 613 10.30 6.85 -32.70
N ILE A 614 10.94 5.69 -32.49
CA ILE A 614 12.22 5.56 -31.78
C ILE A 614 13.30 6.34 -32.57
N ALA A 615 13.88 7.38 -31.96
CA ALA A 615 14.79 8.33 -32.60
C ALA A 615 16.23 7.82 -32.75
N GLY A 616 17.03 8.53 -33.55
CA GLY A 616 18.45 8.22 -33.78
C GLY A 616 18.70 6.87 -34.46
N THR A 617 19.94 6.37 -34.42
CA THR A 617 20.35 5.14 -35.11
C THR A 617 20.78 4.01 -34.17
N SER A 618 20.72 4.20 -32.86
CA SER A 618 21.12 3.17 -31.88
C SER A 618 20.19 1.95 -31.95
N THR A 619 20.78 0.76 -32.06
CA THR A 619 20.09 -0.54 -31.90
C THR A 619 20.15 -1.07 -30.46
N ALA A 620 20.84 -0.38 -29.55
CA ALA A 620 20.87 -0.69 -28.13
C ALA A 620 19.64 -0.08 -27.42
N ASN A 621 18.45 -0.54 -27.81
CA ASN A 621 17.14 -0.21 -27.24
C ASN A 621 16.26 -1.47 -27.26
N GLY A 622 15.26 -1.58 -26.39
CA GLY A 622 14.36 -2.73 -26.36
C GLY A 622 13.10 -2.50 -25.54
N LEU A 623 12.10 -3.36 -25.76
CA LEU A 623 10.83 -3.32 -25.04
C LEU A 623 10.99 -3.81 -23.59
N ILE A 624 11.86 -4.81 -23.40
CA ILE A 624 12.21 -5.44 -22.13
C ILE A 624 13.72 -5.24 -21.88
N ASN A 625 14.09 -4.97 -20.64
CA ASN A 625 15.47 -4.81 -20.18
C ASN A 625 15.66 -5.50 -18.82
N ILE A 626 16.49 -6.54 -18.74
CA ILE A 626 16.86 -7.19 -17.47
C ILE A 626 18.38 -7.14 -17.30
N ALA A 627 18.85 -6.53 -16.22
CA ALA A 627 20.28 -6.36 -15.95
C ALA A 627 21.00 -7.71 -15.69
N GLY A 628 22.32 -7.73 -15.91
CA GLY A 628 23.13 -8.95 -15.76
C GLY A 628 22.98 -9.90 -16.95
N SER A 629 22.86 -11.21 -16.69
CA SER A 629 22.88 -12.26 -17.74
C SER A 629 21.96 -13.47 -17.50
N THR A 630 21.30 -13.58 -16.35
CA THR A 630 20.45 -14.73 -15.97
C THR A 630 18.94 -14.45 -16.01
N GLY A 631 18.55 -13.18 -16.22
CA GLY A 631 17.17 -12.74 -16.18
C GLY A 631 16.30 -13.43 -17.22
N LEU A 632 15.10 -13.87 -16.81
CA LEU A 632 14.29 -14.84 -17.53
C LEU A 632 12.99 -14.24 -18.07
N LEU A 633 12.68 -14.57 -19.33
CA LEU A 633 11.31 -14.60 -19.84
C LEU A 633 10.95 -16.07 -20.13
N ASP A 634 9.92 -16.60 -19.47
CA ASP A 634 9.46 -17.99 -19.60
C ASP A 634 8.02 -18.03 -20.12
N ILE A 635 7.80 -18.64 -21.28
CA ILE A 635 6.53 -18.65 -22.00
C ILE A 635 6.22 -20.07 -22.47
N ASP A 636 5.26 -20.71 -21.82
CA ASP A 636 4.92 -22.12 -22.01
C ASP A 636 4.15 -22.37 -23.33
N VAL A 637 3.06 -21.63 -23.58
CA VAL A 637 2.28 -21.70 -24.84
C VAL A 637 1.73 -20.33 -25.25
N GLN A 638 1.93 -19.94 -26.52
CA GLN A 638 1.41 -18.66 -27.05
C GLN A 638 1.46 -18.54 -28.59
N SER A 639 0.60 -17.69 -29.16
CA SER A 639 0.77 -17.12 -30.50
C SER A 639 1.60 -15.83 -30.39
N VAL A 640 2.56 -15.59 -31.30
CA VAL A 640 3.51 -14.48 -31.21
C VAL A 640 3.57 -13.67 -32.50
N LYS A 641 3.51 -12.34 -32.40
CA LYS A 641 3.59 -11.38 -33.51
C LYS A 641 4.58 -10.26 -33.20
N GLN A 642 5.37 -9.84 -34.19
CA GLN A 642 6.44 -8.86 -34.04
C GLN A 642 6.43 -7.83 -35.18
N TRP A 643 6.60 -6.56 -34.80
CA TRP A 643 6.77 -5.43 -35.72
C TRP A 643 8.20 -4.90 -35.60
N ALA A 644 8.92 -4.86 -36.72
CA ALA A 644 10.22 -4.24 -36.82
C ALA A 644 10.14 -2.74 -36.49
N ARG A 645 11.24 -2.16 -35.99
CA ARG A 645 11.30 -0.73 -35.65
C ARG A 645 10.88 0.14 -36.84
N GLY A 646 9.90 1.01 -36.61
CA GLY A 646 9.32 1.89 -37.63
C GLY A 646 8.14 1.29 -38.41
N ASN A 647 7.78 0.02 -38.22
CA ASN A 647 6.52 -0.52 -38.70
C ASN A 647 5.40 -0.20 -37.70
N PHE A 648 4.42 0.62 -38.14
CA PHE A 648 3.22 1.00 -37.39
C PHE A 648 1.93 0.45 -38.01
N GLU A 649 2.05 -0.39 -39.05
CA GLU A 649 0.91 -0.97 -39.76
C GLU A 649 0.20 -2.04 -38.92
N VAL A 650 -1.04 -2.37 -39.28
CA VAL A 650 -1.81 -3.44 -38.61
C VAL A 650 -1.16 -4.83 -38.83
N ILE A 651 -0.35 -4.98 -39.87
CA ILE A 651 0.30 -6.25 -40.26
C ILE A 651 1.71 -6.35 -39.63
N PRO A 652 2.01 -7.39 -38.84
CA PRO A 652 3.34 -7.62 -38.30
C PRO A 652 4.31 -8.11 -39.39
N ASP A 653 5.60 -7.80 -39.24
CA ASP A 653 6.67 -8.32 -40.10
C ASP A 653 6.86 -9.84 -39.92
N HIS A 654 6.59 -10.35 -38.71
CA HIS A 654 6.65 -11.76 -38.38
C HIS A 654 5.47 -12.19 -37.51
N SER A 655 4.93 -13.38 -37.77
CA SER A 655 3.87 -14.01 -37.00
C SER A 655 4.14 -15.51 -36.90
N TRP A 656 4.10 -16.07 -35.70
CA TRP A 656 4.37 -17.48 -35.42
C TRP A 656 3.27 -18.05 -34.52
N THR A 657 2.72 -19.20 -34.90
CA THR A 657 1.77 -19.95 -34.07
C THR A 657 1.79 -21.44 -34.45
N PRO A 658 1.70 -22.37 -33.48
CA PRO A 658 1.92 -22.16 -32.06
C PRO A 658 3.42 -21.94 -31.76
N ILE A 659 3.74 -21.31 -30.63
CA ILE A 659 5.06 -21.35 -30.00
C ILE A 659 4.90 -21.97 -28.61
N PHE A 660 5.81 -22.88 -28.26
CA PHE A 660 5.85 -23.53 -26.93
C PHE A 660 7.25 -23.55 -26.31
N ASN A 661 7.31 -23.67 -24.98
CA ASN A 661 8.54 -23.84 -24.19
C ASN A 661 9.61 -22.77 -24.53
N LEU A 662 9.17 -21.52 -24.66
CA LEU A 662 10.01 -20.38 -25.03
C LEU A 662 10.69 -19.80 -23.79
N ASN A 663 11.97 -20.09 -23.62
CA ASN A 663 12.81 -19.48 -22.58
C ASN A 663 13.79 -18.49 -23.22
N LEU A 664 13.79 -17.24 -22.76
CA LEU A 664 14.81 -16.23 -23.09
C LEU A 664 15.65 -15.89 -21.87
N ARG A 665 16.97 -15.80 -22.04
CA ARG A 665 17.83 -15.03 -21.12
C ARG A 665 18.08 -13.64 -21.66
N TYR A 666 18.12 -12.67 -20.75
CA TYR A 666 18.43 -11.28 -21.08
C TYR A 666 19.84 -10.88 -20.65
N THR A 667 20.52 -10.14 -21.53
CA THR A 667 21.70 -9.34 -21.20
C THR A 667 21.37 -7.86 -21.44
N GLY A 668 20.79 -7.21 -20.43
CA GLY A 668 20.18 -5.89 -20.59
C GLY A 668 18.97 -5.97 -21.52
N VAL A 669 19.01 -5.21 -22.63
CA VAL A 669 17.97 -5.23 -23.68
C VAL A 669 18.13 -6.37 -24.69
N VAL A 670 19.20 -7.18 -24.62
CA VAL A 670 19.50 -8.22 -25.62
C VAL A 670 18.91 -9.57 -25.17
N PRO A 671 17.88 -10.11 -25.85
CA PRO A 671 17.38 -11.45 -25.58
C PRO A 671 18.27 -12.51 -26.25
N ARG A 672 18.35 -13.69 -25.62
CA ARG A 672 18.93 -14.92 -26.15
C ARG A 672 17.95 -16.06 -25.89
N ILE A 673 17.44 -16.68 -26.94
CA ILE A 673 16.61 -17.89 -26.86
C ILE A 673 17.47 -19.04 -26.31
N GLU A 674 17.03 -19.70 -25.25
CA GLU A 674 17.61 -20.96 -24.73
C GLU A 674 16.84 -22.17 -25.28
N THR A 675 15.52 -22.12 -25.19
CA THR A 675 14.60 -23.12 -25.74
C THR A 675 13.47 -22.43 -26.50
N VAL A 676 13.01 -23.05 -27.58
CA VAL A 676 11.74 -22.75 -28.24
C VAL A 676 11.34 -23.94 -29.11
N SER A 677 10.04 -24.22 -29.18
CA SER A 677 9.45 -25.31 -29.96
C SER A 677 8.13 -24.88 -30.62
N SER A 678 7.68 -25.66 -31.60
CA SER A 678 6.43 -25.47 -32.35
C SER A 678 6.01 -26.81 -32.97
N ILE A 679 4.76 -26.93 -33.46
CA ILE A 679 4.31 -28.10 -34.22
C ILE A 679 5.12 -28.23 -35.53
N ALA A 680 5.48 -27.11 -36.15
CA ALA A 680 6.24 -27.08 -37.40
C ALA A 680 7.68 -26.59 -37.17
N GLN A 681 8.65 -27.38 -37.64
CA GLN A 681 10.08 -27.07 -37.50
C GLN A 681 10.45 -25.74 -38.17
N GLU A 682 9.84 -25.43 -39.32
CA GLU A 682 10.03 -24.15 -40.03
C GLU A 682 9.56 -22.93 -39.21
N THR A 683 8.48 -23.07 -38.42
CA THR A 683 8.01 -22.03 -37.49
C THR A 683 9.01 -21.82 -36.36
N ALA A 684 9.52 -22.92 -35.78
CA ALA A 684 10.51 -22.85 -34.70
C ALA A 684 11.85 -22.26 -35.16
N ASP A 685 12.32 -22.60 -36.37
CA ASP A 685 13.59 -22.09 -36.90
C ASP A 685 13.48 -20.65 -37.42
N SER A 686 12.35 -20.28 -38.03
CA SER A 686 11.99 -18.88 -38.30
C SER A 686 11.98 -18.04 -37.02
N PHE A 687 11.38 -18.56 -35.94
CA PHE A 687 11.38 -17.87 -34.65
C PHE A 687 12.81 -17.65 -34.12
N LYS A 688 13.64 -18.69 -34.10
CA LYS A 688 15.06 -18.60 -33.68
C LYS A 688 15.88 -17.61 -34.51
N GLN A 689 15.53 -17.42 -35.79
CA GLN A 689 16.25 -16.53 -36.70
C GLN A 689 15.83 -15.06 -36.58
N TYR A 690 14.57 -14.78 -36.27
CA TYR A 690 13.98 -13.43 -36.44
C TYR A 690 13.31 -12.83 -35.19
N PHE A 691 12.99 -13.62 -34.16
CA PHE A 691 12.36 -13.09 -32.95
C PHE A 691 13.32 -12.28 -32.07
N THR A 692 12.90 -11.10 -31.62
CA THR A 692 13.61 -10.30 -30.62
C THR A 692 12.72 -9.22 -29.99
N THR A 693 12.99 -8.88 -28.73
CA THR A 693 12.44 -7.69 -28.05
C THR A 693 13.36 -6.47 -28.14
N GLN A 694 14.49 -6.57 -28.85
CA GLN A 694 15.48 -5.51 -29.05
C GLN A 694 15.24 -4.79 -30.39
N ASN A 695 15.25 -3.46 -30.40
CA ASN A 695 15.14 -2.64 -31.61
C ASN A 695 13.93 -3.01 -32.51
N VAL A 696 12.79 -3.27 -31.88
CA VAL A 696 11.48 -3.55 -32.50
C VAL A 696 10.47 -2.50 -32.06
N GLN A 697 9.43 -2.30 -32.86
CA GLN A 697 8.36 -1.34 -32.55
C GLN A 697 7.35 -1.95 -31.57
N ARG A 698 7.03 -3.23 -31.74
CA ARG A 698 6.01 -3.93 -30.97
C ARG A 698 6.26 -5.44 -30.93
N VAL A 699 5.94 -6.06 -29.79
CA VAL A 699 5.74 -7.51 -29.67
C VAL A 699 4.37 -7.75 -29.04
N LEU A 700 3.62 -8.68 -29.62
CA LEU A 700 2.29 -9.08 -29.19
C LEU A 700 2.25 -10.59 -29.04
N PHE A 701 1.83 -11.01 -27.85
CA PHE A 701 1.52 -12.37 -27.47
C PHE A 701 0.00 -12.49 -27.32
N GLU A 702 -0.61 -13.53 -27.87
CA GLU A 702 -2.05 -13.76 -27.84
C GLU A 702 -2.36 -15.23 -27.57
N LYS A 703 -3.48 -15.49 -26.88
CA LYS A 703 -3.99 -16.85 -26.61
C LYS A 703 -4.14 -17.65 -27.90
N ILE A 704 -3.80 -18.93 -27.83
CA ILE A 704 -4.11 -19.89 -28.89
C ILE A 704 -5.52 -20.42 -28.60
N PRO A 705 -6.48 -20.37 -29.55
CA PRO A 705 -7.79 -20.95 -29.32
C PRO A 705 -7.69 -22.44 -28.94
N ASP A 706 -8.39 -22.83 -27.89
CA ASP A 706 -8.47 -24.22 -27.44
C ASP A 706 -9.01 -25.11 -28.59
N VAL A 707 -8.38 -26.27 -28.81
CA VAL A 707 -8.73 -27.16 -29.94
C VAL A 707 -9.87 -28.09 -29.56
N GLU A 708 -11.07 -27.83 -30.06
CA GLU A 708 -12.20 -28.77 -29.96
C GLU A 708 -11.91 -30.04 -30.78
N VAL A 709 -11.67 -31.15 -30.10
CA VAL A 709 -11.58 -32.49 -30.71
C VAL A 709 -12.93 -33.18 -30.55
N THR A 710 -13.69 -33.26 -31.63
CA THR A 710 -14.90 -34.09 -31.72
C THR A 710 -14.58 -35.46 -32.32
N ILE A 711 -15.28 -36.48 -31.86
CA ILE A 711 -15.29 -37.83 -32.44
C ILE A 711 -16.70 -38.07 -32.95
N ASP A 712 -16.85 -38.60 -34.17
CA ASP A 712 -18.16 -38.92 -34.72
C ASP A 712 -18.89 -39.95 -33.82
N PRO A 713 -20.20 -39.77 -33.55
CA PRO A 713 -20.95 -40.70 -32.70
C PRO A 713 -20.99 -42.08 -33.36
N LEU A 714 -20.52 -43.11 -32.65
CA LEU A 714 -20.45 -44.48 -33.16
C LEU A 714 -21.83 -44.98 -33.61
N THR A 715 -21.86 -45.74 -34.71
CA THR A 715 -23.10 -46.20 -35.35
C THR A 715 -23.07 -47.69 -35.69
N GLU A 716 -24.25 -48.32 -35.72
CA GLU A 716 -24.44 -49.74 -36.03
C GLU A 716 -24.79 -50.00 -37.50
N ASP A 717 -24.83 -48.98 -38.39
CA ASP A 717 -24.94 -49.21 -39.84
C ASP A 717 -23.55 -49.53 -40.43
N PRO A 718 -23.29 -50.77 -40.89
CA PRO A 718 -21.96 -51.21 -41.35
C PRO A 718 -21.54 -50.62 -42.71
N LYS A 719 -22.25 -49.59 -43.20
CA LYS A 719 -21.87 -48.79 -44.38
C LYS A 719 -21.19 -47.47 -44.01
N GLU A 720 -21.40 -46.98 -42.79
CA GLU A 720 -20.88 -45.70 -42.32
C GLU A 720 -19.53 -45.93 -41.62
N VAL A 721 -18.56 -45.03 -41.82
CA VAL A 721 -17.15 -45.27 -41.42
C VAL A 721 -16.98 -45.37 -39.90
N ASN A 722 -17.77 -44.58 -39.16
CA ASN A 722 -17.91 -44.59 -37.70
C ASN A 722 -18.64 -45.83 -37.13
N SER A 723 -18.86 -46.88 -37.93
CA SER A 723 -19.24 -48.23 -37.45
C SER A 723 -18.04 -49.17 -37.24
N HIS A 724 -16.90 -48.88 -37.85
CA HIS A 724 -15.73 -49.76 -37.86
C HIS A 724 -14.37 -49.04 -37.72
N THR A 725 -14.40 -47.71 -37.64
CA THR A 725 -13.25 -46.83 -37.42
C THR A 725 -13.63 -45.78 -36.37
N ILE A 726 -12.65 -45.34 -35.56
CA ILE A 726 -12.74 -44.23 -34.61
C ILE A 726 -11.75 -43.16 -35.06
#